data_AF-A0A2D5ZJA8-F1
#
_entry.id   AF-A0A2D5ZJA8-F1
#
_cell.length_a   1.000
_cell.length_b   1.000
_cell.length_c   1.000
_cell.angle_alpha   90.00
_cell.angle_beta   90.00
_cell.angle_gamma   90.00
#
_symmetry.space_group_name_H-M   'P 1'
#
loop_
_entity.id
_entity.type
_entity.pdbx_description
1 polymer ?
#
loop_
_entity_poly.entity_id
_entity_poly.type
_entity_poly.pdbx_seq_one_letter_code
_entity_poly.pdbx_strand_id
1 'polypeptide(L)'
;MEFVRGAVRIERGENWESKYFWLGLAFTIVESLVGLYLLFIDELTHLDMTLLLFHILAGFPFVLPCIMFWRRHRRYVSIVDRPGYAWFGWSCVLSLVFAFISGAWLTFRGITGIRWLWLSHTVISLYGVAAMALYAFVTVRLWMGELDTKPSAQAYLRQSLWRIGARVGVGAVVLVAVSAAFSTLYEEPPVDRIVGGYSYPFGDDPFYPSRAQTASGGFYEPVHFLRSESCGISGCHVETLNQFKESAHYRTTTPAFDAVQSVFMEDARRGEFLGNRYAHRSGEERESHVGRESYRYCAGCHTPVALFAGEVTRGAGVANFERWEGDSCILCHRIVSTGDVGSGGGGDYSIAPPPNRYLFAFSDHPIGRWLNKTLINNKPEHHKAMFRTPLFETSEHCVGCHRRLQYAYWAASPYNHPPAGEERKECQDCHMAQVETSNDVSAYEKGTIANHRTLGSNVVTPILYGLEEQERLTREFMKDGHMVLDVVAPEAIRLGDELEFVVRVINKGVGHIFPAGPAADLIESWIEVIVTAGSGERLLTYGLLDRDGHLDRDSTHVYTVAPHDQKGRALELDRHRSWLFAEDRLHVVPAKYFDELPFSVDPAGHDAVGPFRIAVRLRFRKFNQAILDFAAEAELIPQIDAPVVELDTASASVELTDDPAIAERAARKWLAKLEGADDGALEGYTKKPDFNDYLIVKKLSLEGRIRLADAQVLYGEGRSDAALLILEDLFGDDPARRQWLDHLRSTATGTVGGDRSSITSFRHPPPPTSSPPSASSSGRSAAARQSPLP
;
A
#
# COMPACT_ATOMS: atom_id res chain seq x y z
N MET A 1 -69.95 22.41 -25.27
CA MET A 1 -70.82 22.76 -24.10
C MET A 1 -70.86 21.69 -23.00
N GLU A 2 -71.18 20.42 -23.30
CA GLU A 2 -71.06 19.32 -22.31
C GLU A 2 -69.62 19.08 -21.86
N PHE A 3 -68.67 19.20 -22.79
CA PHE A 3 -67.23 19.23 -22.55
C PHE A 3 -66.83 20.23 -21.45
N VAL A 4 -67.18 21.51 -21.62
CA VAL A 4 -66.92 22.58 -20.64
C VAL A 4 -67.69 22.34 -19.33
N ARG A 5 -68.94 21.87 -19.35
CA ARG A 5 -69.68 21.55 -18.10
C ARG A 5 -69.03 20.39 -17.34
N GLY A 6 -68.53 19.37 -18.04
CA GLY A 6 -67.80 18.23 -17.46
C GLY A 6 -66.45 18.65 -16.87
N ALA A 7 -65.66 19.42 -17.63
CA ALA A 7 -64.38 19.95 -17.17
C ALA A 7 -64.54 20.92 -15.99
N VAL A 8 -65.50 21.85 -16.07
CA VAL A 8 -65.84 22.78 -14.98
C VAL A 8 -66.39 22.04 -13.76
N ARG A 9 -67.09 20.90 -13.92
CA ARG A 9 -67.54 20.06 -12.79
C ARG A 9 -66.38 19.32 -12.13
N ILE A 10 -65.37 18.86 -12.89
CA ILE A 10 -64.13 18.28 -12.35
C ILE A 10 -63.32 19.33 -11.57
N GLU A 11 -63.33 20.58 -12.05
CA GLU A 11 -62.57 21.70 -11.50
C GLU A 11 -63.26 22.44 -10.33
N ARG A 12 -64.58 22.66 -10.40
CA ARG A 12 -65.40 23.36 -9.39
C ARG A 12 -66.01 22.44 -8.34
N GLY A 13 -66.02 21.12 -8.55
CA GLY A 13 -66.38 20.20 -7.48
C GLY A 13 -65.39 20.37 -6.34
N GLU A 14 -65.86 20.69 -5.14
CA GLU A 14 -65.07 20.70 -3.90
C GLU A 14 -64.61 19.29 -3.49
N ASN A 15 -64.25 18.46 -4.47
CA ASN A 15 -63.84 17.09 -4.27
C ASN A 15 -62.35 17.09 -3.92
N TRP A 16 -62.02 16.32 -2.89
CA TRP A 16 -60.65 16.10 -2.40
C TRP A 16 -59.65 15.85 -3.54
N GLU A 17 -60.04 15.11 -4.58
CA GLU A 17 -59.23 14.80 -5.76
C GLU A 17 -58.70 16.02 -6.53
N SER A 18 -59.43 17.14 -6.58
CA SER A 18 -58.93 18.36 -7.27
C SER A 18 -57.82 19.02 -6.45
N LYS A 19 -57.97 19.09 -5.12
CA LYS A 19 -56.98 19.67 -4.20
C LYS A 19 -55.66 18.88 -4.22
N TYR A 20 -55.74 17.56 -4.10
CA TYR A 20 -54.55 16.73 -4.08
C TYR A 20 -53.87 16.64 -5.46
N PHE A 21 -54.60 16.82 -6.58
CA PHE A 21 -53.98 16.78 -7.91
C PHE A 21 -53.00 17.95 -8.08
N TRP A 22 -53.43 19.14 -7.67
CA TRP A 22 -52.59 20.33 -7.71
C TRP A 22 -51.41 20.26 -6.73
N LEU A 23 -51.60 19.61 -5.58
CA LEU A 23 -50.51 19.31 -4.66
C LEU A 23 -49.52 18.32 -5.29
N GLY A 24 -50.01 17.24 -5.91
CA GLY A 24 -49.20 16.24 -6.59
C GLY A 24 -48.42 16.81 -7.76
N LEU A 25 -49.03 17.70 -8.56
CA LEU A 25 -48.32 18.40 -9.65
C LEU A 25 -47.22 19.32 -9.10
N ALA A 26 -47.50 20.07 -8.04
CA ALA A 26 -46.49 20.92 -7.42
C ALA A 26 -45.32 20.10 -6.86
N PHE A 27 -45.65 18.97 -6.23
CA PHE A 27 -44.68 17.99 -5.74
C PHE A 27 -43.81 17.41 -6.87
N THR A 28 -44.41 17.01 -8.00
CA THR A 28 -43.66 16.52 -9.17
C THR A 28 -42.69 17.56 -9.72
N ILE A 29 -43.10 18.84 -9.76
CA ILE A 29 -42.22 19.92 -10.22
C ILE A 29 -41.03 20.09 -9.25
N VAL A 30 -41.29 20.14 -7.95
CA VAL A 30 -40.23 20.28 -6.93
C VAL A 30 -39.23 19.12 -7.01
N GLU A 31 -39.71 17.87 -7.02
CA GLU A 31 -38.86 16.67 -7.15
C GLU A 31 -38.01 16.71 -8.42
N SER A 32 -38.59 17.16 -9.53
CA SER A 32 -37.88 17.24 -10.81
C SER A 32 -36.83 18.34 -10.83
N LEU A 33 -37.09 19.48 -10.20
CA LEU A 33 -36.13 20.58 -10.09
C LEU A 33 -34.96 20.20 -9.18
N VAL A 34 -35.23 19.51 -8.07
CA VAL A 34 -34.18 18.98 -7.19
C VAL A 34 -33.35 17.93 -7.92
N GLY A 35 -33.99 16.95 -8.58
CA GLY A 35 -33.28 15.93 -9.36
C GLY A 35 -32.45 16.54 -10.51
N LEU A 36 -32.96 17.56 -11.19
CA LEU A 36 -32.24 18.28 -12.24
C LEU A 36 -31.04 19.05 -11.67
N TYR A 37 -31.18 19.68 -10.52
CA TYR A 37 -30.08 20.35 -9.84
C TYR A 37 -28.97 19.36 -9.45
N LEU A 38 -29.35 18.23 -8.84
CA LEU A 38 -28.44 17.16 -8.41
C LEU A 38 -27.72 16.46 -9.58
N LEU A 39 -28.23 16.59 -10.82
CA LEU A 39 -27.59 16.08 -12.03
C LEU A 39 -26.31 16.83 -12.39
N PHE A 40 -26.21 18.12 -12.06
CA PHE A 40 -25.12 19.00 -12.49
C PHE A 40 -24.08 19.31 -11.40
N ILE A 41 -24.23 18.74 -10.21
CA ILE A 41 -23.26 18.89 -9.11
C ILE A 41 -22.70 17.52 -8.75
N ASP A 42 -21.39 17.40 -8.60
CA ASP A 42 -20.75 16.14 -8.18
C ASP A 42 -20.09 16.24 -6.81
N GLU A 43 -19.71 17.44 -6.39
CA GLU A 43 -19.29 17.74 -5.02
C GLU A 43 -20.48 18.28 -4.24
N LEU A 44 -20.80 17.64 -3.12
CA LEU A 44 -21.97 17.97 -2.31
C LEU A 44 -21.56 18.75 -1.06
N THR A 45 -22.28 19.84 -0.80
CA THR A 45 -22.37 20.45 0.54
C THR A 45 -23.40 19.72 1.41
N HIS A 46 -23.45 20.01 2.70
CA HIS A 46 -24.51 19.48 3.58
C HIS A 46 -25.92 19.87 3.13
N LEU A 47 -26.09 21.04 2.50
CA LEU A 47 -27.35 21.45 1.90
C LEU A 47 -27.73 20.51 0.74
N ASP A 48 -26.78 20.23 -0.14
CA ASP A 48 -26.99 19.36 -1.30
C ASP A 48 -27.30 17.92 -0.89
N MET A 49 -26.63 17.42 0.15
CA MET A 49 -26.93 16.11 0.73
C MET A 49 -28.34 16.07 1.35
N THR A 50 -28.80 17.19 1.93
CA THR A 50 -30.15 17.28 2.47
C THR A 50 -31.20 17.34 1.37
N LEU A 51 -30.91 18.03 0.27
CA LEU A 51 -31.76 18.02 -0.93
C LEU A 51 -31.81 16.64 -1.59
N LEU A 52 -30.68 15.94 -1.67
CA LEU A 52 -30.63 14.54 -2.12
C LEU A 52 -31.42 13.62 -1.20
N LEU A 53 -31.28 13.77 0.11
CA LEU A 53 -32.06 13.03 1.10
C LEU A 53 -33.55 13.27 0.91
N PHE A 54 -33.94 14.54 0.72
CA PHE A 54 -35.33 14.90 0.43
C PHE A 54 -35.80 14.21 -0.84
N HIS A 55 -35.08 14.32 -1.96
CA HIS A 55 -35.45 13.69 -3.23
C HIS A 55 -35.72 12.17 -3.07
N ILE A 56 -34.84 11.49 -2.34
CA ILE A 56 -34.97 10.06 -2.06
C ILE A 56 -36.21 9.76 -1.21
N LEU A 57 -36.40 10.47 -0.09
CA LEU A 57 -37.50 10.23 0.83
C LEU A 57 -38.86 10.67 0.27
N ALA A 58 -38.88 11.75 -0.49
CA ALA A 58 -40.04 12.31 -1.19
C ALA A 58 -40.43 11.44 -2.41
N GLY A 59 -39.50 10.66 -2.96
CA GLY A 59 -39.80 9.63 -3.95
C GLY A 59 -40.85 8.61 -3.50
N PHE A 60 -40.97 8.28 -2.21
CA PHE A 60 -41.97 7.33 -1.70
C PHE A 60 -43.42 7.85 -1.76
N PRO A 61 -43.74 9.05 -1.22
CA PRO A 61 -45.07 9.64 -1.38
C PRO A 61 -45.40 10.04 -2.83
N PHE A 62 -44.43 10.01 -3.77
CA PHE A 62 -44.66 10.28 -5.19
C PHE A 62 -45.68 9.35 -5.86
N VAL A 63 -45.97 8.18 -5.27
CA VAL A 63 -47.07 7.32 -5.69
C VAL A 63 -48.43 8.04 -5.71
N LEU A 64 -48.62 9.03 -4.84
CA LEU A 64 -49.84 9.84 -4.78
C LEU A 64 -50.02 10.64 -6.08
N PRO A 65 -49.09 11.51 -6.51
CA PRO A 65 -49.14 12.14 -7.84
C PRO A 65 -49.44 11.17 -8.99
N CYS A 66 -48.84 9.98 -9.01
CA CYS A 66 -49.08 8.96 -10.04
C CYS A 66 -50.56 8.53 -10.08
N ILE A 67 -51.12 8.13 -8.94
CA ILE A 67 -52.53 7.69 -8.81
C ILE A 67 -53.47 8.83 -9.19
N MET A 68 -53.13 10.05 -8.78
CA MET A 68 -53.95 11.23 -9.00
C MET A 68 -54.01 11.66 -10.45
N PHE A 69 -52.85 11.72 -11.10
CA PHE A 69 -52.76 12.01 -12.53
C PHE A 69 -53.49 10.94 -13.34
N TRP A 70 -53.33 9.67 -12.99
CA TRP A 70 -54.05 8.55 -13.59
C TRP A 70 -55.58 8.69 -13.51
N ARG A 71 -56.13 8.92 -12.30
CA ARG A 71 -57.58 9.11 -12.10
C ARG A 71 -58.11 10.29 -12.90
N ARG A 72 -57.35 11.39 -12.93
CA ARG A 72 -57.75 12.61 -13.63
C ARG A 72 -57.69 12.43 -15.15
N HIS A 73 -56.64 11.80 -15.66
CA HIS A 73 -56.52 11.49 -17.07
C HIS A 73 -57.65 10.60 -17.56
N ARG A 74 -58.03 9.54 -16.81
CA ARG A 74 -59.19 8.69 -17.15
C ARG A 74 -60.48 9.47 -17.33
N ARG A 75 -60.74 10.47 -16.47
CA ARG A 75 -61.91 11.35 -16.62
C ARG A 75 -61.79 12.25 -17.83
N TYR A 76 -60.62 12.81 -18.09
CA TYR A 76 -60.43 13.62 -19.30
C TYR A 76 -60.55 12.80 -20.58
N VAL A 77 -60.14 11.54 -20.61
CA VAL A 77 -60.37 10.65 -21.76
C VAL A 77 -61.87 10.43 -22.01
N SER A 78 -62.67 10.28 -20.95
CA SER A 78 -64.13 10.15 -21.09
C SER A 78 -64.83 11.40 -21.60
N ILE A 79 -64.12 12.54 -21.66
CA ILE A 79 -64.63 13.85 -22.06
C ILE A 79 -64.02 14.31 -23.39
N VAL A 80 -62.71 14.08 -23.58
CA VAL A 80 -61.90 14.41 -24.74
C VAL A 80 -61.83 13.13 -25.59
N ASP A 81 -62.83 12.91 -26.43
CA ASP A 81 -62.90 11.75 -27.34
C ASP A 81 -61.91 11.88 -28.51
N ARG A 82 -60.60 11.93 -28.19
CA ARG A 82 -59.50 12.01 -29.15
C ARG A 82 -58.42 10.98 -28.81
N PRO A 83 -58.17 9.99 -29.69
CA PRO A 83 -57.24 8.89 -29.38
C PRO A 83 -55.82 9.38 -29.12
N GLY A 84 -55.33 10.39 -29.87
CA GLY A 84 -53.99 10.95 -29.65
C GLY A 84 -53.80 11.60 -28.27
N TYR A 85 -54.83 12.25 -27.73
CA TYR A 85 -54.79 12.85 -26.39
C TYR A 85 -54.80 11.78 -25.30
N ALA A 86 -55.59 10.72 -25.49
CA ALA A 86 -55.61 9.56 -24.60
C ALA A 86 -54.24 8.87 -24.56
N TRP A 87 -53.67 8.51 -25.71
CA TRP A 87 -52.34 7.87 -25.78
C TRP A 87 -51.24 8.72 -25.13
N PHE A 88 -51.27 10.03 -25.36
CA PHE A 88 -50.28 10.94 -24.79
C PHE A 88 -50.40 11.10 -23.27
N GLY A 89 -51.61 11.15 -22.71
CA GLY A 89 -51.75 11.17 -21.25
C GLY A 89 -51.42 9.81 -20.62
N TRP A 90 -51.69 8.70 -21.29
CA TRP A 90 -51.21 7.37 -20.85
C TRP A 90 -49.68 7.27 -20.87
N SER A 91 -48.99 7.85 -21.85
CA SER A 91 -47.51 7.89 -21.84
C SER A 91 -46.97 8.70 -20.67
N CYS A 92 -47.65 9.79 -20.28
CA CYS A 92 -47.31 10.55 -19.06
C CYS A 92 -47.54 9.74 -17.77
N VAL A 93 -48.62 8.96 -17.68
CA VAL A 93 -48.83 8.04 -16.54
C VAL A 93 -47.70 7.01 -16.47
N LEU A 94 -47.35 6.40 -17.61
CA LEU A 94 -46.32 5.38 -17.67
C LEU A 94 -44.93 5.93 -17.28
N SER A 95 -44.58 7.15 -17.71
CA SER A 95 -43.31 7.77 -17.32
C SER A 95 -43.25 8.08 -15.82
N LEU A 96 -44.35 8.55 -15.21
CA LEU A 96 -44.43 8.77 -13.76
C LEU A 96 -44.30 7.46 -12.96
N VAL A 97 -44.99 6.40 -13.40
CA VAL A 97 -44.89 5.07 -12.78
C VAL A 97 -43.49 4.51 -12.92
N PHE A 98 -42.87 4.68 -14.09
CA PHE A 98 -41.48 4.29 -14.29
C PHE A 98 -40.55 5.07 -13.35
N ALA A 99 -40.69 6.40 -13.26
CA ALA A 99 -39.88 7.24 -12.38
C ALA A 99 -40.00 6.80 -10.90
N PHE A 100 -41.22 6.50 -10.44
CA PHE A 100 -41.47 5.98 -9.10
C PHE A 100 -40.77 4.63 -8.85
N ILE A 101 -40.99 3.65 -9.74
CA ILE A 101 -40.44 2.30 -9.60
C ILE A 101 -38.90 2.32 -9.68
N SER A 102 -38.37 3.01 -10.68
CA SER A 102 -36.91 3.13 -10.87
C SER A 102 -36.26 3.91 -9.73
N GLY A 103 -36.87 4.98 -9.23
CA GLY A 103 -36.36 5.74 -8.08
C GLY A 103 -36.38 4.95 -6.77
N ALA A 104 -37.47 4.22 -6.50
CA ALA A 104 -37.55 3.32 -5.35
C ALA A 104 -36.48 2.22 -5.43
N TRP A 105 -36.23 1.68 -6.63
CA TRP A 105 -35.20 0.67 -6.82
C TRP A 105 -33.78 1.22 -6.62
N LEU A 106 -33.47 2.40 -7.19
CA LEU A 106 -32.19 3.09 -7.02
C LEU A 106 -31.91 3.44 -5.56
N THR A 107 -32.95 3.79 -4.79
CA THR A 107 -32.84 4.07 -3.35
C THR A 107 -32.22 2.90 -2.57
N PHE A 108 -32.60 1.66 -2.89
CA PHE A 108 -32.10 0.47 -2.18
C PHE A 108 -30.85 -0.14 -2.81
N ARG A 109 -30.73 -0.13 -4.15
CA ARG A 109 -29.59 -0.75 -4.84
C ARG A 109 -28.41 0.17 -5.07
N GLY A 110 -28.65 1.47 -5.26
CA GLY A 110 -27.64 2.43 -5.70
C GLY A 110 -27.43 2.45 -7.21
N ILE A 111 -26.55 3.36 -7.64
CA ILE A 111 -26.23 3.62 -9.05
C ILE A 111 -25.07 2.73 -9.54
N THR A 112 -24.11 2.41 -8.66
CA THR A 112 -22.90 1.66 -9.00
C THR A 112 -23.23 0.30 -9.62
N GLY A 113 -22.64 -0.02 -10.77
CA GLY A 113 -22.90 -1.24 -11.53
C GLY A 113 -24.19 -1.24 -12.36
N ILE A 114 -25.06 -0.24 -12.22
CA ILE A 114 -26.41 -0.22 -12.85
C ILE A 114 -26.72 1.18 -13.40
N ARG A 115 -25.69 1.85 -13.96
CA ARG A 115 -25.76 3.23 -14.47
C ARG A 115 -26.84 3.42 -15.55
N TRP A 116 -27.16 2.38 -16.32
CA TRP A 116 -28.20 2.43 -17.35
C TRP A 116 -29.60 2.69 -16.76
N LEU A 117 -29.90 2.17 -15.56
CA LEU A 117 -31.18 2.39 -14.91
C LEU A 117 -31.27 3.81 -14.35
N TRP A 118 -30.19 4.31 -13.76
CA TRP A 118 -30.10 5.72 -13.36
C TRP A 118 -30.28 6.65 -14.55
N LEU A 119 -29.61 6.39 -15.68
CA LEU A 119 -29.77 7.20 -16.89
C LEU A 119 -31.21 7.13 -17.42
N SER A 120 -31.82 5.94 -17.42
CA SER A 120 -33.20 5.74 -17.83
C SER A 120 -34.18 6.47 -16.90
N HIS A 121 -33.97 6.41 -15.58
CA HIS A 121 -34.71 7.16 -14.57
C HIS A 121 -34.66 8.66 -14.88
N THR A 122 -33.48 9.21 -15.12
CA THR A 122 -33.28 10.63 -15.44
C THR A 122 -33.97 11.02 -16.75
N VAL A 123 -33.69 10.31 -17.85
CA VAL A 123 -34.21 10.64 -19.18
C VAL A 123 -35.74 10.51 -19.22
N ILE A 124 -36.30 9.43 -18.67
CA ILE A 124 -37.75 9.20 -18.65
C ILE A 124 -38.45 10.19 -17.71
N SER A 125 -37.81 10.60 -16.61
CA SER A 125 -38.34 11.65 -15.73
C SER A 125 -38.38 13.01 -16.43
N LEU A 126 -37.31 13.39 -17.14
CA LEU A 126 -37.27 14.62 -17.94
C LEU A 126 -38.32 14.61 -19.06
N TYR A 127 -38.45 13.48 -19.78
CA TYR A 127 -39.53 13.28 -20.73
C TYR A 127 -40.89 13.42 -20.04
N GLY A 128 -41.08 12.79 -18.88
CA GLY A 128 -42.32 12.84 -18.12
C GLY A 128 -42.72 14.27 -17.75
N VAL A 129 -41.78 15.09 -17.31
CA VAL A 129 -42.01 16.51 -17.00
C VAL A 129 -42.37 17.32 -18.24
N ALA A 130 -41.61 17.17 -19.33
CA ALA A 130 -41.88 17.86 -20.59
C ALA A 130 -43.24 17.44 -21.18
N ALA A 131 -43.55 16.13 -21.13
CA ALA A 131 -44.80 15.58 -21.60
C ALA A 131 -45.97 16.04 -20.72
N MET A 132 -45.80 16.12 -19.41
CA MET A 132 -46.77 16.67 -18.46
C MET A 132 -47.07 18.14 -18.74
N ALA A 133 -46.02 18.94 -18.99
CA ALA A 133 -46.16 20.35 -19.35
C ALA A 133 -46.91 20.53 -20.67
N LEU A 134 -46.57 19.73 -21.68
CA LEU A 134 -47.28 19.71 -22.96
C LEU A 134 -48.71 19.20 -22.81
N TYR A 135 -48.96 18.19 -21.96
CA TYR A 135 -50.28 17.63 -21.69
C TYR A 135 -51.17 18.69 -21.03
N ALA A 136 -50.63 19.41 -20.04
CA ALA A 136 -51.29 20.54 -19.42
C ALA A 136 -51.58 21.65 -20.45
N PHE A 137 -50.60 22.00 -21.30
CA PHE A 137 -50.77 23.01 -22.35
C PHE A 137 -51.85 22.62 -23.37
N VAL A 138 -51.83 21.38 -23.89
CA VAL A 138 -52.84 20.87 -24.83
C VAL A 138 -54.21 20.83 -24.17
N THR A 139 -54.30 20.36 -22.92
CA THR A 139 -55.56 20.35 -22.16
C THR A 139 -56.11 21.79 -22.02
N VAL A 140 -55.27 22.74 -21.64
CA VAL A 140 -55.62 24.16 -21.53
C VAL A 140 -56.00 24.75 -22.89
N ARG A 141 -55.30 24.42 -23.98
CA ARG A 141 -55.63 24.87 -25.34
C ARG A 141 -56.97 24.30 -25.83
N LEU A 142 -57.24 23.03 -25.58
CA LEU A 142 -58.53 22.40 -25.87
C LEU A 142 -59.66 23.06 -25.07
N TRP A 143 -59.37 23.49 -23.84
CA TRP A 143 -60.31 24.29 -23.05
C TRP A 143 -60.48 25.68 -23.66
N MET A 144 -59.39 26.38 -24.03
CA MET A 144 -59.42 27.72 -24.60
C MET A 144 -60.14 27.80 -25.96
N GLY A 145 -60.02 26.77 -26.81
CA GLY A 145 -60.72 26.70 -28.10
C GLY A 145 -62.25 26.77 -28.00
N GLU A 146 -62.85 26.39 -26.86
CA GLU A 146 -64.29 26.58 -26.57
C GLU A 146 -64.57 27.77 -25.61
N LEU A 147 -63.55 28.34 -24.95
CA LEU A 147 -63.66 29.34 -23.87
C LEU A 147 -63.26 30.77 -24.27
N ASP A 148 -62.69 30.98 -25.47
CA ASP A 148 -62.20 32.27 -25.97
C ASP A 148 -63.27 33.39 -26.00
N THR A 149 -64.54 33.03 -25.82
CA THR A 149 -65.68 33.96 -25.82
C THR A 149 -66.13 34.43 -24.43
N LYS A 150 -65.48 34.01 -23.31
CA LYS A 150 -65.94 34.34 -21.94
C LYS A 150 -64.81 34.81 -20.98
N PRO A 151 -64.78 36.10 -20.55
CA PRO A 151 -63.80 36.64 -19.62
C PRO A 151 -63.64 35.88 -18.29
N SER A 152 -64.74 35.30 -17.78
CA SER A 152 -64.74 34.51 -16.53
C SER A 152 -63.89 33.23 -16.61
N ALA A 153 -63.73 32.66 -17.81
CA ALA A 153 -62.97 31.43 -18.02
C ALA A 153 -61.46 31.70 -18.10
N GLN A 154 -61.07 32.79 -18.77
CA GLN A 154 -59.69 33.28 -18.77
C GLN A 154 -59.23 33.69 -17.36
N ALA A 155 -60.12 34.31 -16.57
CA ALA A 155 -59.86 34.63 -15.16
C ALA A 155 -59.65 33.37 -14.30
N TYR A 156 -60.47 32.33 -14.48
CA TYR A 156 -60.31 31.05 -13.78
C TYR A 156 -58.96 30.38 -14.09
N LEU A 157 -58.58 30.31 -15.37
CA LEU A 157 -57.31 29.73 -15.80
C LEU A 157 -56.12 30.48 -15.20
N ARG A 158 -56.12 31.83 -15.29
CA ARG A 158 -55.07 32.67 -14.70
C ARG A 158 -54.96 32.46 -13.20
N GLN A 159 -56.10 32.36 -12.50
CA GLN A 159 -56.14 32.10 -11.07
C GLN A 159 -55.60 30.71 -10.72
N SER A 160 -55.93 29.67 -11.50
CA SER A 160 -55.42 28.32 -11.31
C SER A 160 -53.91 28.23 -11.56
N LEU A 161 -53.40 28.82 -12.64
CA LEU A 161 -51.97 28.91 -12.93
C LEU A 161 -51.22 29.65 -11.82
N TRP A 162 -51.76 30.77 -11.34
CA TRP A 162 -51.19 31.50 -10.21
C TRP A 162 -51.18 30.68 -8.93
N ARG A 163 -52.25 29.94 -8.61
CA ARG A 163 -52.29 29.05 -7.43
C ARG A 163 -51.25 27.94 -7.50
N ILE A 164 -51.01 27.37 -8.68
CA ILE A 164 -49.96 26.37 -8.89
C ILE A 164 -48.60 27.01 -8.69
N GLY A 165 -48.33 28.12 -9.37
CA GLY A 165 -47.07 28.86 -9.25
C GLY A 165 -46.78 29.26 -7.80
N ALA A 166 -47.79 29.76 -7.08
CA ALA A 166 -47.68 30.10 -5.66
C ALA A 166 -47.40 28.87 -4.79
N ARG A 167 -48.08 27.73 -5.02
CA ARG A 167 -47.84 26.49 -4.25
C ARG A 167 -46.47 25.88 -4.52
N VAL A 168 -46.04 25.84 -5.78
CA VAL A 168 -44.70 25.39 -6.17
C VAL A 168 -43.66 26.32 -5.55
N GLY A 169 -43.84 27.64 -5.68
CA GLY A 169 -42.93 28.63 -5.11
C GLY A 169 -42.82 28.52 -3.60
N VAL A 170 -43.95 28.48 -2.88
CA VAL A 170 -43.97 28.29 -1.42
C VAL A 170 -43.36 26.94 -1.03
N GLY A 171 -43.71 25.86 -1.73
CA GLY A 171 -43.16 24.52 -1.46
C GLY A 171 -41.65 24.45 -1.66
N ALA A 172 -41.14 25.02 -2.75
CA ALA A 172 -39.70 25.11 -3.02
C ALA A 172 -38.98 25.98 -1.98
N VAL A 173 -39.55 27.12 -1.60
CA VAL A 173 -38.98 27.98 -0.54
C VAL A 173 -38.95 27.26 0.80
N VAL A 174 -40.04 26.57 1.18
CA VAL A 174 -40.11 25.79 2.42
C VAL A 174 -39.10 24.64 2.39
N LEU A 175 -39.00 23.91 1.27
CA LEU A 175 -38.02 22.85 1.11
C LEU A 175 -36.60 23.38 1.30
N VAL A 176 -36.20 24.42 0.56
CA VAL A 176 -34.86 25.00 0.67
C VAL A 176 -34.61 25.54 2.08
N ALA A 177 -35.59 26.18 2.70
CA ALA A 177 -35.46 26.70 4.07
C ALA A 177 -35.30 25.57 5.11
N VAL A 178 -36.07 24.48 4.98
CA VAL A 178 -35.95 23.31 5.87
C VAL A 178 -34.62 22.59 5.64
N SER A 179 -34.21 22.41 4.38
CA SER A 179 -32.92 21.81 4.05
C SER A 179 -31.75 22.64 4.53
N ALA A 180 -31.83 23.97 4.41
CA ALA A 180 -30.85 24.90 4.94
C ALA A 180 -30.82 24.85 6.48
N ALA A 181 -31.99 24.88 7.13
CA ALA A 181 -32.07 24.76 8.59
C ALA A 181 -31.48 23.44 9.09
N PHE A 182 -31.81 22.31 8.44
CA PHE A 182 -31.22 21.02 8.78
C PHE A 182 -29.71 21.03 8.55
N SER A 183 -29.25 21.55 7.42
CA SER A 183 -27.83 21.69 7.09
C SER A 183 -27.06 22.55 8.10
N THR A 184 -27.67 23.59 8.68
CA THR A 184 -27.01 24.43 9.70
C THR A 184 -27.09 23.84 11.10
N LEU A 185 -28.09 22.99 11.37
CA LEU A 185 -28.26 22.30 12.65
C LEU A 185 -27.49 20.97 12.71
N TYR A 186 -27.07 20.45 11.55
CA TYR A 186 -26.26 19.25 11.47
C TYR A 186 -24.82 19.58 11.86
N GLU A 187 -24.43 19.17 13.06
CA GLU A 187 -23.07 19.36 13.58
C GLU A 187 -22.24 18.08 13.36
N GLU A 188 -21.11 18.24 12.68
CA GLU A 188 -20.07 17.21 12.64
C GLU A 188 -19.16 17.33 13.87
N PRO A 189 -18.49 16.23 14.29
CA PRO A 189 -17.42 16.32 15.26
C PRO A 189 -16.38 17.36 14.80
N PRO A 190 -15.83 18.17 15.70
CA PRO A 190 -14.78 19.13 15.34
C PRO A 190 -13.64 18.41 14.64
N VAL A 191 -13.09 19.03 13.60
CA VAL A 191 -11.98 18.46 12.83
C VAL A 191 -10.69 18.63 13.62
N ASP A 192 -10.39 19.87 14.01
CA ASP A 192 -9.19 20.21 14.74
C ASP A 192 -9.37 19.93 16.23
N ARG A 193 -8.27 19.53 16.86
CA ARG A 193 -8.19 19.21 18.28
C ARG A 193 -7.13 20.08 18.95
N ILE A 194 -7.46 20.60 20.13
CA ILE A 194 -6.49 21.31 20.96
C ILE A 194 -5.98 20.35 22.03
N VAL A 195 -4.67 20.10 22.04
CA VAL A 195 -4.03 19.21 23.00
C VAL A 195 -3.30 20.03 24.06
N GLY A 196 -3.92 20.17 25.22
CA GLY A 196 -3.34 20.89 26.36
C GLY A 196 -2.13 20.16 26.95
N GLY A 197 -1.06 20.90 27.26
CA GLY A 197 0.14 20.33 27.89
C GLY A 197 0.99 19.44 26.96
N TYR A 198 0.79 19.54 25.64
CA TYR A 198 1.62 18.82 24.67
C TYR A 198 3.08 19.30 24.71
N SER A 199 4.01 18.35 24.57
CA SER A 199 5.46 18.62 24.62
C SER A 199 5.97 19.00 23.21
N TYR A 200 6.66 20.14 23.09
CA TYR A 200 7.28 20.62 21.85
C TYR A 200 8.82 20.66 21.96
N PRO A 201 9.49 19.52 22.20
CA PRO A 201 10.93 19.52 22.49
C PRO A 201 11.79 19.79 21.26
N PHE A 202 11.23 19.77 20.05
CA PHE A 202 11.97 19.89 18.79
C PHE A 202 11.60 21.12 17.95
N GLY A 203 10.99 22.13 18.59
CA GLY A 203 10.46 23.33 17.95
C GLY A 203 8.95 23.27 17.75
N ASP A 204 8.43 24.12 16.88
CA ASP A 204 6.98 24.35 16.72
C ASP A 204 6.24 23.22 15.99
N ASP A 205 6.96 22.31 15.32
CA ASP A 205 6.38 21.14 14.67
C ASP A 205 5.93 20.11 15.74
N PRO A 206 4.61 19.82 15.87
CA PRO A 206 4.10 18.89 16.87
C PRO A 206 4.49 17.43 16.60
N PHE A 207 4.83 17.07 15.36
CA PHE A 207 5.03 15.69 14.90
C PHE A 207 6.50 15.30 14.78
N TYR A 208 7.41 16.26 14.67
CA TYR A 208 8.84 16.00 14.66
C TYR A 208 9.27 15.13 15.86
N PRO A 209 10.17 14.14 15.69
CA PRO A 209 11.00 13.81 14.51
C PRO A 209 10.32 13.07 13.36
N SER A 210 9.03 12.75 13.44
CA SER A 210 8.32 12.34 12.22
C SER A 210 8.21 13.52 11.26
N ARG A 211 8.27 13.22 9.97
CA ARG A 211 7.96 14.21 8.92
C ARG A 211 6.49 14.20 8.51
N ALA A 212 5.65 13.49 9.26
CA ALA A 212 4.22 13.44 9.05
C ALA A 212 3.61 14.82 9.34
N GLN A 213 2.71 15.26 8.47
CA GLN A 213 2.08 16.57 8.56
C GLN A 213 0.56 16.45 8.47
N THR A 214 -0.12 17.44 9.03
CA THR A 214 -1.54 17.68 8.81
C THR A 214 -1.71 18.91 7.93
N ALA A 215 -2.76 18.95 7.11
CA ALA A 215 -3.04 20.12 6.28
C ALA A 215 -3.33 21.41 7.10
N SER A 216 -3.77 21.29 8.36
CA SER A 216 -3.96 22.43 9.27
C SER A 216 -2.70 22.80 10.06
N GLY A 217 -1.66 21.96 10.05
CA GLY A 217 -0.48 22.09 10.91
C GLY A 217 -0.73 21.79 12.39
N GLY A 218 -1.97 21.45 12.76
CA GLY A 218 -2.39 21.11 14.13
C GLY A 218 -2.83 19.65 14.27
N PHE A 219 -3.38 19.31 15.44
CA PHE A 219 -3.90 17.97 15.70
C PHE A 219 -5.32 17.80 15.16
N TYR A 220 -5.68 16.58 14.79
CA TYR A 220 -7.02 16.23 14.37
C TYR A 220 -7.74 15.37 15.41
N GLU A 221 -9.06 15.48 15.48
CA GLU A 221 -9.87 14.54 16.23
C GLU A 221 -9.78 13.15 15.58
N PRO A 222 -9.41 12.09 16.32
CA PRO A 222 -9.08 10.79 15.76
C PRO A 222 -10.26 10.14 15.03
N VAL A 223 -11.50 10.47 15.39
CA VAL A 223 -12.73 9.96 14.74
C VAL A 223 -12.79 10.24 13.23
N HIS A 224 -12.09 11.27 12.75
CA HIS A 224 -12.00 11.61 11.33
C HIS A 224 -11.04 10.72 10.54
N PHE A 225 -10.16 9.98 11.19
CA PHE A 225 -9.18 9.09 10.54
C PHE A 225 -9.29 7.67 11.05
N LEU A 226 -10.36 7.34 11.76
CA LEU A 226 -10.64 6.00 12.23
C LEU A 226 -11.97 5.51 11.69
N ARG A 227 -12.29 4.26 12.05
CA ARG A 227 -13.51 3.54 11.70
C ARG A 227 -13.43 2.94 10.30
N SER A 228 -12.34 2.26 9.94
CA SER A 228 -12.30 1.47 8.69
C SER A 228 -13.46 0.48 8.59
N GLU A 229 -13.98 -0.01 9.72
CA GLU A 229 -15.18 -0.83 9.75
C GLU A 229 -16.39 -0.17 9.08
N SER A 230 -16.50 1.17 9.11
CA SER A 230 -17.58 1.90 8.44
C SER A 230 -17.61 1.69 6.92
N CYS A 231 -16.47 1.41 6.30
CA CYS A 231 -16.34 1.10 4.87
C CYS A 231 -16.97 -0.24 4.50
N GLY A 232 -16.90 -1.24 5.40
CA GLY A 232 -17.39 -2.59 5.17
C GLY A 232 -18.76 -2.90 5.78
N ILE A 233 -19.08 -2.37 6.98
CA ILE A 233 -20.32 -2.68 7.72
C ILE A 233 -21.60 -2.25 6.97
N SER A 234 -21.47 -1.25 6.09
CA SER A 234 -22.54 -0.82 5.19
C SER A 234 -22.77 -1.80 4.03
N GLY A 235 -21.96 -2.84 3.88
CA GLY A 235 -22.03 -3.80 2.79
C GLY A 235 -21.48 -3.29 1.46
N CYS A 236 -20.59 -2.27 1.50
CA CYS A 236 -19.97 -1.69 0.31
C CYS A 236 -18.60 -2.31 0.03
N HIS A 237 -17.65 -2.15 0.97
CA HIS A 237 -16.27 -2.63 0.82
C HIS A 237 -15.97 -3.84 1.73
N VAL A 238 -16.81 -4.88 1.66
CA VAL A 238 -16.74 -6.00 2.60
C VAL A 238 -15.46 -6.82 2.41
N GLU A 239 -15.20 -7.25 1.17
CA GLU A 239 -14.02 -8.05 0.86
C GLU A 239 -12.72 -7.25 1.08
N THR A 240 -12.69 -6.00 0.62
CA THR A 240 -11.55 -5.10 0.85
C THR A 240 -11.23 -4.94 2.34
N LEU A 241 -12.25 -4.72 3.18
CA LEU A 241 -12.07 -4.59 4.63
C LEU A 241 -11.52 -5.88 5.26
N ASN A 242 -12.01 -7.04 4.85
CA ASN A 242 -11.54 -8.32 5.36
C ASN A 242 -10.06 -8.55 5.03
N GLN A 243 -9.68 -8.33 3.76
CA GLN A 243 -8.28 -8.37 3.32
C GLN A 243 -7.40 -7.41 4.12
N PHE A 244 -7.87 -6.17 4.30
CA PHE A 244 -7.13 -5.15 5.01
C PHE A 244 -6.94 -5.48 6.50
N LYS A 245 -7.97 -5.97 7.21
CA LYS A 245 -7.89 -6.37 8.63
C LYS A 245 -6.87 -7.49 8.92
N GLU A 246 -6.52 -8.25 7.89
CA GLU A 246 -5.51 -9.31 7.98
C GLU A 246 -4.11 -8.84 7.57
N SER A 247 -3.99 -7.64 6.99
CA SER A 247 -2.73 -7.07 6.53
C SER A 247 -1.83 -6.60 7.68
N ALA A 248 -0.53 -6.47 7.38
CA ALA A 248 0.42 -5.85 8.29
C ALA A 248 0.17 -4.34 8.48
N HIS A 249 -0.49 -3.65 7.54
CA HIS A 249 -0.84 -2.23 7.68
C HIS A 249 -1.93 -2.00 8.74
N TYR A 250 -2.94 -2.87 8.79
CA TYR A 250 -3.91 -2.83 9.89
C TYR A 250 -3.28 -3.16 11.23
N ARG A 251 -2.22 -3.98 11.22
CA ARG A 251 -1.53 -4.55 12.38
C ARG A 251 -0.10 -4.03 12.53
N THR A 252 0.15 -2.76 12.20
CA THR A 252 1.49 -2.17 12.36
C THR A 252 1.98 -2.16 13.80
N THR A 253 1.05 -2.32 14.76
CA THR A 253 1.26 -2.49 16.19
C THR A 253 1.13 -3.95 16.63
N THR A 254 2.09 -4.80 16.25
CA THR A 254 2.12 -6.20 16.69
C THR A 254 2.78 -6.35 18.07
N PRO A 255 2.51 -7.44 18.82
CA PRO A 255 3.22 -7.71 20.06
C PRO A 255 4.75 -7.83 19.88
N ALA A 256 5.20 -8.31 18.72
CA ALA A 256 6.63 -8.31 18.38
C ALA A 256 7.20 -6.88 18.24
N PHE A 257 6.42 -5.94 17.72
CA PHE A 257 6.80 -4.53 17.67
C PHE A 257 6.77 -3.87 19.06
N ASP A 258 5.87 -4.30 19.95
CA ASP A 258 5.82 -3.83 21.34
C ASP A 258 7.12 -4.14 22.09
N ALA A 259 7.76 -5.28 21.77
CA ALA A 259 9.05 -5.64 22.33
C ALA A 259 10.11 -4.60 21.94
N VAL A 260 10.19 -4.23 20.66
CA VAL A 260 11.08 -3.19 20.15
C VAL A 260 10.76 -1.83 20.79
N GLN A 261 9.47 -1.48 20.92
CA GLN A 261 9.08 -0.24 21.56
C GLN A 261 9.52 -0.19 23.03
N SER A 262 9.44 -1.31 23.76
CA SER A 262 9.86 -1.37 25.16
C SER A 262 11.35 -1.03 25.32
N VAL A 263 12.22 -1.58 24.45
CA VAL A 263 13.66 -1.27 24.41
C VAL A 263 13.88 0.19 24.03
N PHE A 264 13.17 0.67 23.00
CA PHE A 264 13.23 2.07 22.60
C PHE A 264 12.95 3.00 23.78
N MET A 265 11.90 2.71 24.54
CA MET A 265 11.49 3.53 25.68
C MET A 265 12.46 3.44 26.84
N GLU A 266 13.13 2.30 27.03
CA GLU A 266 14.20 2.13 28.01
C GLU A 266 15.45 2.94 27.63
N ASP A 267 15.95 2.78 26.40
CA ASP A 267 17.12 3.50 25.88
C ASP A 267 16.87 5.02 25.86
N ALA A 268 15.67 5.45 25.46
CA ALA A 268 15.25 6.85 25.49
C ALA A 268 15.24 7.42 26.92
N ARG A 269 14.90 6.62 27.95
CA ARG A 269 15.01 7.05 29.36
C ARG A 269 16.47 7.18 29.81
N ARG A 270 17.37 6.36 29.27
CA ARG A 270 18.82 6.41 29.56
C ARG A 270 19.54 7.55 28.84
N GLY A 271 18.91 8.17 27.84
CA GLY A 271 19.52 9.20 27.02
C GLY A 271 20.50 8.66 25.98
N GLU A 272 20.44 7.35 25.68
CA GLU A 272 21.32 6.67 24.71
C GLU A 272 20.84 6.84 23.25
N PHE A 273 19.88 7.74 23.02
CA PHE A 273 19.31 7.98 21.69
C PHE A 273 20.23 8.83 20.83
N LEU A 274 20.52 8.33 19.63
CA LEU A 274 21.13 9.10 18.54
C LEU A 274 20.03 9.48 17.56
N GLY A 275 19.51 10.72 17.62
CA GLY A 275 18.62 11.20 16.55
C GLY A 275 19.40 11.66 15.32
N ASN A 276 20.35 10.83 14.89
CA ASN A 276 21.11 11.05 13.67
C ASN A 276 21.14 9.76 12.83
N ARG A 277 19.96 9.35 12.34
CA ARG A 277 19.90 8.37 11.25
C ARG A 277 20.25 9.00 9.90
N TYR A 278 20.09 10.32 9.78
CA TYR A 278 20.65 11.17 8.74
C TYR A 278 20.79 12.57 9.29
N ALA A 279 21.98 13.17 9.18
CA ALA A 279 22.11 14.60 9.25
C ALA A 279 21.19 15.13 8.16
N HIS A 280 20.13 15.78 8.60
CA HIS A 280 19.40 16.76 7.86
C HIS A 280 20.40 17.56 7.00
N ARG A 281 20.38 17.36 5.68
CA ARG A 281 20.84 18.37 4.72
C ARG A 281 19.79 19.49 4.55
N SER A 282 18.96 19.71 5.54
CA SER A 282 18.38 21.04 5.82
C SER A 282 19.24 21.63 6.93
N GLY A 283 19.89 22.75 6.65
CA GLY A 283 20.81 23.41 7.58
C GLY A 283 20.21 23.62 8.96
N GLU A 284 21.10 23.64 9.95
CA GLU A 284 20.89 23.72 11.41
C GLU A 284 20.70 22.37 12.10
N GLU A 285 21.80 21.89 12.70
CA GLU A 285 21.83 20.83 13.70
C GLU A 285 20.84 21.15 14.84
N ARG A 286 19.67 20.49 14.83
CA ARG A 286 18.86 20.36 16.05
C ARG A 286 19.32 19.12 16.79
N GLU A 287 20.09 19.32 17.85
CA GLU A 287 20.49 18.29 18.81
C GLU A 287 19.24 17.54 19.33
N SER A 288 19.05 16.32 18.90
CA SER A 288 17.95 15.44 19.30
C SER A 288 18.31 14.68 20.58
N HIS A 289 18.56 15.41 21.67
CA HIS A 289 18.87 14.85 22.99
C HIS A 289 17.63 14.63 23.90
N VAL A 290 16.47 14.21 23.35
CA VAL A 290 15.20 14.32 24.11
C VAL A 290 14.30 13.08 24.07
N GLY A 291 14.37 12.28 25.15
CA GLY A 291 13.24 11.59 25.78
C GLY A 291 12.34 10.66 24.95
N ARG A 292 11.14 10.37 25.49
CA ARG A 292 10.15 9.43 24.92
C ARG A 292 9.49 9.99 23.64
N GLU A 293 9.55 11.30 23.45
CA GLU A 293 9.01 12.03 22.31
C GLU A 293 9.67 11.67 20.97
N SER A 294 10.89 11.13 20.99
CA SER A 294 11.53 10.55 19.81
C SER A 294 10.73 9.39 19.18
N TYR A 295 9.82 8.76 19.94
CA TYR A 295 8.93 7.71 19.41
C TYR A 295 8.02 8.23 18.28
N ARG A 296 7.80 9.55 18.19
CA ARG A 296 7.02 10.15 17.09
C ARG A 296 7.54 9.72 15.71
N TYR A 297 8.86 9.56 15.55
CA TYR A 297 9.45 9.03 14.31
C TYR A 297 8.85 7.68 13.90
N CYS A 298 8.71 6.76 14.86
CA CYS A 298 8.08 5.46 14.64
C CYS A 298 6.56 5.61 14.44
N ALA A 299 5.92 6.47 15.25
CA ALA A 299 4.48 6.69 15.20
C ALA A 299 4.01 7.23 13.85
N GLY A 300 4.84 7.99 13.14
CA GLY A 300 4.54 8.49 11.79
C GLY A 300 4.26 7.39 10.76
N CYS A 301 4.73 6.17 10.96
CA CYS A 301 4.45 5.04 10.06
C CYS A 301 3.72 3.87 10.74
N HIS A 302 3.74 3.76 12.07
CA HIS A 302 3.17 2.61 12.78
C HIS A 302 1.91 2.93 13.59
N THR A 303 1.73 4.18 14.03
CA THR A 303 0.54 4.62 14.78
C THR A 303 0.13 6.06 14.39
N PRO A 304 0.00 6.35 13.09
CA PRO A 304 -0.09 7.72 12.61
C PRO A 304 -1.33 8.46 13.10
N VAL A 305 -2.46 7.77 13.28
CA VAL A 305 -3.67 8.41 13.84
C VAL A 305 -3.43 8.88 15.28
N ALA A 306 -2.75 8.09 16.11
CA ALA A 306 -2.42 8.48 17.48
C ALA A 306 -1.42 9.65 17.50
N LEU A 307 -0.49 9.69 16.54
CA LEU A 307 0.40 10.84 16.33
C LEU A 307 -0.41 12.12 16.02
N PHE A 308 -1.32 12.06 15.04
CA PHE A 308 -2.13 13.21 14.63
C PHE A 308 -3.18 13.64 15.65
N ALA A 309 -3.58 12.75 16.56
CA ALA A 309 -4.44 13.07 17.69
C ALA A 309 -3.69 13.70 18.88
N GLY A 310 -2.35 13.77 18.79
CA GLY A 310 -1.47 14.28 19.85
C GLY A 310 -1.42 13.37 21.07
N GLU A 311 -1.66 12.07 20.89
CA GLU A 311 -1.62 11.08 21.97
C GLU A 311 -0.20 10.53 22.22
N VAL A 312 0.73 10.77 21.29
CA VAL A 312 2.14 10.40 21.41
C VAL A 312 2.92 11.49 22.17
N THR A 313 2.84 11.44 23.50
CA THR A 313 3.42 12.44 24.43
C THR A 313 4.29 11.84 25.54
N ARG A 314 4.99 12.70 26.29
CA ARG A 314 5.84 12.32 27.43
C ARG A 314 5.08 11.48 28.44
N GLY A 315 5.62 10.32 28.80
CA GLY A 315 5.09 9.51 29.91
C GLY A 315 3.93 8.59 29.53
N ALA A 316 3.16 8.94 28.50
CA ALA A 316 2.17 8.05 27.91
C ALA A 316 2.90 6.91 27.19
N GLY A 317 2.71 5.66 27.64
CA GLY A 317 2.77 4.58 26.66
C GLY A 317 1.62 4.84 25.69
N VAL A 318 1.73 4.42 24.43
CA VAL A 318 0.59 4.52 23.52
C VAL A 318 -0.50 3.65 24.15
N ALA A 319 -1.55 4.26 24.69
CA ALA A 319 -2.55 3.53 25.47
C ALA A 319 -3.21 2.47 24.56
N ASN A 320 -3.05 1.20 24.93
CA ASN A 320 -3.62 0.00 24.30
C ASN A 320 -3.54 0.00 22.77
N PHE A 321 -2.46 -0.55 22.24
CA PHE A 321 -2.23 -0.83 20.81
C PHE A 321 -3.42 -1.49 20.10
N GLU A 322 -4.23 -2.28 20.80
CA GLU A 322 -5.44 -2.92 20.27
C GLU A 322 -6.61 -1.96 20.04
N ARG A 323 -6.60 -0.75 20.62
CA ARG A 323 -7.70 0.22 20.49
C ARG A 323 -7.72 0.91 19.13
N TRP A 324 -6.56 1.05 18.50
CA TRP A 324 -6.42 1.75 17.23
C TRP A 324 -6.14 0.74 16.11
N GLU A 325 -6.83 0.90 14.99
CA GLU A 325 -6.39 0.34 13.72
C GLU A 325 -5.09 1.05 13.32
N GLY A 326 -4.05 0.29 12.92
CA GLY A 326 -2.71 0.82 12.63
C GLY A 326 -2.73 1.95 11.59
N ASP A 327 -2.66 1.59 10.31
CA ASP A 327 -2.78 2.52 9.19
C ASP A 327 -4.19 2.46 8.59
N SER A 328 -5.17 3.10 9.24
CA SER A 328 -6.60 3.00 8.86
C SER A 328 -6.87 3.21 7.36
N CYS A 329 -8.00 2.68 6.87
CA CYS A 329 -8.48 2.94 5.51
C CYS A 329 -8.50 4.44 5.21
N ILE A 330 -9.04 5.24 6.13
CA ILE A 330 -9.21 6.68 5.89
C ILE A 330 -7.87 7.39 5.86
N LEU A 331 -6.91 6.99 6.69
CA LEU A 331 -5.55 7.54 6.66
C LEU A 331 -4.94 7.37 5.27
N CYS A 332 -4.83 6.14 4.77
CA CYS A 332 -4.24 5.87 3.45
C CYS A 332 -5.00 6.61 2.35
N HIS A 333 -6.34 6.58 2.39
CA HIS A 333 -7.19 7.25 1.41
C HIS A 333 -7.24 8.79 1.56
N ARG A 334 -6.54 9.37 2.56
CA ARG A 334 -6.48 10.82 2.79
C ARG A 334 -5.06 11.36 2.94
N ILE A 335 -4.06 10.60 2.50
CA ILE A 335 -2.77 11.17 2.14
C ILE A 335 -2.99 12.08 0.93
N VAL A 336 -2.81 13.39 1.11
CA VAL A 336 -3.02 14.40 0.07
C VAL A 336 -1.74 14.80 -0.64
N SER A 337 -0.59 14.57 0.00
CA SER A 337 0.73 14.75 -0.61
C SER A 337 1.79 13.93 0.12
N THR A 338 2.89 13.67 -0.58
CA THR A 338 4.13 13.15 -0.02
C THR A 338 5.21 14.21 -0.13
N GLY A 339 6.17 14.19 0.77
CA GLY A 339 7.31 15.11 0.68
C GLY A 339 8.25 14.78 -0.49
N ASP A 340 9.31 15.56 -0.61
CA ASP A 340 10.26 15.44 -1.72
C ASP A 340 10.89 14.04 -1.78
N VAL A 341 10.65 13.35 -2.89
CA VAL A 341 11.14 12.01 -3.19
C VAL A 341 12.67 11.91 -3.05
N GLY A 342 13.40 13.01 -3.28
CA GLY A 342 14.86 13.10 -3.16
C GLY A 342 15.40 13.13 -1.73
N SER A 343 14.58 13.51 -0.74
CA SER A 343 15.00 13.70 0.66
C SER A 343 14.07 13.09 1.71
N GLY A 344 12.94 12.51 1.31
CA GLY A 344 11.88 12.03 2.21
C GLY A 344 12.20 10.78 3.04
N GLY A 345 11.17 10.22 3.69
CA GLY A 345 11.23 9.10 4.64
C GLY A 345 10.95 9.53 6.08
N GLY A 346 10.64 8.57 6.98
CA GLY A 346 10.27 8.89 8.37
C GLY A 346 8.85 9.44 8.53
N GLY A 347 7.92 9.01 7.67
CA GLY A 347 6.53 9.47 7.66
C GLY A 347 6.33 10.74 6.84
N ASP A 348 7.14 11.00 5.81
CA ASP A 348 7.13 12.25 5.03
C ASP A 348 5.92 12.34 4.08
N TYR A 349 4.75 12.57 4.66
CA TYR A 349 3.47 12.73 3.98
C TYR A 349 2.55 13.69 4.74
N SER A 350 1.56 14.24 4.04
CA SER A 350 0.54 15.11 4.63
C SER A 350 -0.84 14.49 4.47
N ILE A 351 -1.64 14.58 5.53
CA ILE A 351 -3.04 14.14 5.53
C ILE A 351 -4.00 15.32 5.67
N ALA A 352 -5.20 15.15 5.11
CA ALA A 352 -6.31 16.09 5.31
C ALA A 352 -7.61 15.33 5.57
N PRO A 353 -8.50 15.81 6.44
CA PRO A 353 -9.79 15.17 6.67
C PRO A 353 -10.58 15.05 5.36
N PRO A 354 -11.44 14.04 5.19
CA PRO A 354 -12.34 14.00 4.04
C PRO A 354 -13.23 15.25 4.04
N PRO A 355 -13.27 16.03 2.95
CA PRO A 355 -14.07 17.24 2.89
C PRO A 355 -15.57 16.90 2.82
N ASN A 356 -16.42 17.63 3.53
CA ASN A 356 -17.89 17.53 3.47
C ASN A 356 -18.39 16.08 3.50
N ARG A 357 -18.25 15.38 4.63
CA ARG A 357 -18.70 14.00 4.73
C ARG A 357 -20.21 13.89 4.51
N TYR A 358 -20.65 12.74 3.99
CA TYR A 358 -22.08 12.45 3.89
C TYR A 358 -22.76 12.56 5.25
N LEU A 359 -24.00 13.04 5.24
CA LEU A 359 -24.86 13.03 6.42
C LEU A 359 -24.85 11.65 7.07
N PHE A 360 -24.81 11.64 8.40
CA PHE A 360 -24.79 10.45 9.25
C PHE A 360 -23.50 9.60 9.14
N ALA A 361 -22.40 10.11 8.58
CA ALA A 361 -21.13 9.38 8.47
C ALA A 361 -20.55 8.90 9.80
N PHE A 362 -20.90 9.57 10.91
CA PHE A 362 -20.44 9.23 12.26
C PHE A 362 -21.47 8.44 13.09
N SER A 363 -22.61 8.07 12.49
CA SER A 363 -23.72 7.44 13.21
C SER A 363 -23.54 5.93 13.34
N ASP A 364 -23.61 5.43 14.58
CA ASP A 364 -23.69 4.00 14.88
C ASP A 364 -25.13 3.48 14.99
N HIS A 365 -26.13 4.32 14.73
CA HIS A 365 -27.52 3.89 14.72
C HIS A 365 -27.84 3.18 13.38
N PRO A 366 -28.57 2.04 13.37
CA PRO A 366 -28.89 1.33 12.13
C PRO A 366 -29.54 2.19 11.04
N ILE A 367 -30.45 3.10 11.45
CA ILE A 367 -31.09 4.04 10.51
C ILE A 367 -30.07 5.04 9.95
N GLY A 368 -29.17 5.57 10.79
CA GLY A 368 -28.13 6.51 10.34
C GLY A 368 -27.17 5.87 9.35
N ARG A 369 -26.73 4.64 9.63
CA ARG A 369 -25.92 3.84 8.68
C ARG A 369 -26.64 3.59 7.37
N TRP A 370 -27.93 3.22 7.42
CA TRP A 370 -28.73 3.02 6.21
C TRP A 370 -28.86 4.31 5.39
N LEU A 371 -29.17 5.44 6.05
CA LEU A 371 -29.26 6.75 5.38
C LEU A 371 -27.92 7.16 4.76
N ASN A 372 -26.81 7.04 5.48
CA ASN A 372 -25.48 7.34 4.98
C ASN A 372 -25.15 6.48 3.73
N LYS A 373 -25.34 5.16 3.85
CA LYS A 373 -25.16 4.22 2.74
C LYS A 373 -26.02 4.60 1.53
N THR A 374 -27.29 4.90 1.75
CA THR A 374 -28.23 5.27 0.68
C THR A 374 -27.80 6.56 -0.03
N LEU A 375 -27.34 7.56 0.70
CA LEU A 375 -26.82 8.80 0.11
C LEU A 375 -25.56 8.56 -0.74
N ILE A 376 -24.60 7.78 -0.22
CA ILE A 376 -23.38 7.40 -0.95
C ILE A 376 -23.75 6.66 -2.25
N ASN A 377 -24.60 5.63 -2.14
CA ASN A 377 -24.98 4.78 -3.28
C ASN A 377 -25.78 5.52 -4.36
N ASN A 378 -26.51 6.58 -4.00
CA ASN A 378 -27.30 7.39 -4.94
C ASN A 378 -26.54 8.62 -5.48
N LYS A 379 -25.33 8.92 -4.99
CA LYS A 379 -24.45 9.94 -5.58
C LYS A 379 -22.96 9.59 -5.42
N PRO A 380 -22.48 8.43 -5.89
CA PRO A 380 -21.15 7.91 -5.54
C PRO A 380 -19.97 8.77 -6.00
N GLU A 381 -20.16 9.73 -6.90
CA GLU A 381 -19.08 10.59 -7.38
C GLU A 381 -18.51 11.50 -6.28
N HIS A 382 -19.34 12.03 -5.37
CA HIS A 382 -18.85 12.77 -4.20
C HIS A 382 -18.02 11.87 -3.27
N HIS A 383 -18.44 10.62 -3.07
CA HIS A 383 -17.67 9.64 -2.29
C HIS A 383 -16.29 9.38 -2.90
N LYS A 384 -16.21 9.20 -4.23
CA LYS A 384 -14.93 9.04 -4.92
C LYS A 384 -14.06 10.28 -4.79
N ALA A 385 -14.61 11.48 -4.94
CA ALA A 385 -13.85 12.73 -4.79
C ALA A 385 -13.27 12.89 -3.37
N MET A 386 -13.98 12.43 -2.33
CA MET A 386 -13.49 12.48 -0.95
C MET A 386 -12.32 11.52 -0.68
N PHE A 387 -12.32 10.32 -1.27
CA PHE A 387 -11.42 9.23 -0.89
C PHE A 387 -10.53 8.72 -2.02
N ARG A 388 -10.52 9.35 -3.19
CA ARG A 388 -9.63 9.01 -4.31
C ARG A 388 -8.78 10.23 -4.64
N THR A 389 -7.48 10.12 -4.40
CA THR A 389 -6.48 11.07 -4.90
C THR A 389 -5.74 10.44 -6.08
N PRO A 390 -5.21 11.24 -7.03
CA PRO A 390 -4.38 10.72 -8.11
C PRO A 390 -3.14 9.96 -7.62
N LEU A 391 -2.68 10.23 -6.40
CA LEU A 391 -1.47 9.64 -5.83
C LEU A 391 -1.57 8.11 -5.71
N PHE A 392 -2.76 7.55 -5.47
CA PHE A 392 -2.96 6.11 -5.22
C PHE A 392 -2.59 5.19 -6.37
N GLU A 393 -2.47 5.74 -7.58
CA GLU A 393 -2.12 4.98 -8.78
C GLU A 393 -0.62 4.91 -9.03
N THR A 394 0.20 5.51 -8.15
CA THR A 394 1.63 5.68 -8.34
C THR A 394 2.43 5.23 -7.11
N SER A 395 3.65 4.71 -7.29
CA SER A 395 4.49 4.24 -6.17
C SER A 395 4.84 5.34 -5.17
N GLU A 396 4.73 6.61 -5.57
CA GLU A 396 4.88 7.78 -4.72
C GLU A 396 3.97 7.71 -3.49
N HIS A 397 2.79 7.09 -3.60
CA HIS A 397 1.89 6.87 -2.46
C HIS A 397 2.57 6.14 -1.29
N CYS A 398 3.49 5.23 -1.57
CA CYS A 398 4.17 4.42 -0.57
C CYS A 398 5.39 5.14 0.04
N VAL A 399 5.90 6.21 -0.58
CA VAL A 399 7.19 6.85 -0.26
C VAL A 399 7.26 7.34 1.19
N GLY A 400 6.18 7.91 1.71
CA GLY A 400 6.15 8.47 3.06
C GLY A 400 6.67 7.48 4.12
N CYS A 401 6.33 6.20 3.95
CA CYS A 401 6.71 5.11 4.85
C CYS A 401 7.81 4.19 4.28
N HIS A 402 7.84 3.92 2.97
CA HIS A 402 8.66 2.88 2.32
C HIS A 402 9.84 3.41 1.49
N ARG A 403 10.31 4.64 1.75
CA ARG A 403 11.31 5.27 0.87
C ARG A 403 12.64 4.51 0.73
N ARG A 404 13.35 4.29 1.84
CA ARG A 404 14.81 4.05 1.84
C ARG A 404 15.24 2.78 1.10
N LEU A 405 14.68 1.62 1.48
CA LEU A 405 15.15 0.31 1.02
C LEU A 405 14.26 -0.29 -0.07
N GLN A 406 13.03 0.21 -0.22
CA GLN A 406 12.08 -0.26 -1.21
C GLN A 406 11.99 0.74 -2.35
N TYR A 407 11.37 1.90 -2.12
CA TYR A 407 11.09 2.85 -3.20
C TYR A 407 12.35 3.36 -3.87
N ALA A 408 13.40 3.76 -3.14
CA ALA A 408 14.60 4.33 -3.75
C ALA A 408 15.33 3.32 -4.66
N TYR A 409 15.30 2.04 -4.29
CA TYR A 409 15.88 0.98 -5.12
C TYR A 409 14.97 0.56 -6.27
N TRP A 410 13.65 0.61 -6.09
CA TRP A 410 12.69 0.45 -7.19
C TRP A 410 12.76 1.62 -8.19
N ALA A 411 12.88 2.85 -7.71
CA ALA A 411 12.98 4.03 -8.56
C ALA A 411 14.22 3.99 -9.45
N ALA A 412 15.31 3.41 -8.95
CA ALA A 412 16.54 3.19 -9.71
C ALA A 412 16.55 1.89 -10.54
N SER A 413 15.50 1.05 -10.44
CA SER A 413 15.48 -0.25 -11.10
C SER A 413 14.91 -0.19 -12.52
N PRO A 414 15.14 -1.24 -13.33
CA PRO A 414 14.48 -1.40 -14.62
C PRO A 414 12.95 -1.46 -14.52
N TYR A 415 12.35 -1.68 -13.34
CA TYR A 415 10.89 -1.68 -13.23
C TYR A 415 10.29 -0.27 -13.29
N ASN A 416 11.00 0.74 -12.80
CA ASN A 416 10.64 2.15 -12.99
C ASN A 416 11.15 2.70 -14.33
N HIS A 417 12.28 2.18 -14.81
CA HIS A 417 12.93 2.56 -16.07
C HIS A 417 13.08 1.35 -17.01
N PRO A 418 11.97 0.85 -17.59
CA PRO A 418 11.98 -0.37 -18.38
C PRO A 418 12.82 -0.25 -19.65
N PRO A 419 13.49 -1.34 -20.07
CA PRO A 419 14.00 -1.47 -21.42
C PRO A 419 12.90 -1.27 -22.47
N ALA A 420 13.31 -0.96 -23.71
CA ALA A 420 12.37 -0.78 -24.80
C ALA A 420 11.50 -2.05 -25.02
N GLY A 421 10.19 -1.88 -24.98
CA GLY A 421 9.22 -2.98 -25.16
C GLY A 421 8.68 -3.57 -23.86
N GLU A 422 9.22 -3.18 -22.70
CA GLU A 422 8.68 -3.56 -21.39
C GLU A 422 7.82 -2.45 -20.78
N GLU A 423 6.85 -2.82 -19.95
CA GLU A 423 6.00 -1.88 -19.24
C GLU A 423 6.60 -1.51 -17.89
N ARG A 424 6.50 -0.22 -17.54
CA ARG A 424 6.82 0.28 -16.20
C ARG A 424 5.86 -0.37 -15.19
N LYS A 425 6.38 -0.80 -14.05
CA LYS A 425 5.61 -1.41 -12.96
C LYS A 425 5.67 -0.57 -11.70
N GLU A 426 4.52 -0.37 -11.08
CA GLU A 426 4.34 0.31 -9.80
C GLU A 426 4.37 -0.68 -8.63
N CYS A 427 4.58 -0.18 -7.41
CA CYS A 427 4.50 -0.98 -6.18
C CYS A 427 3.15 -1.71 -6.08
N GLN A 428 2.07 -1.04 -6.47
CA GLN A 428 0.71 -1.54 -6.47
C GLN A 428 0.49 -2.72 -7.42
N ASP A 429 1.23 -2.79 -8.54
CA ASP A 429 1.08 -3.89 -9.51
C ASP A 429 1.45 -5.24 -8.90
N CYS A 430 2.41 -5.25 -7.97
CA CYS A 430 2.85 -6.45 -7.25
C CYS A 430 2.16 -6.59 -5.88
N HIS A 431 2.15 -5.54 -5.07
CA HIS A 431 1.68 -5.63 -3.67
C HIS A 431 0.18 -5.43 -3.50
N MET A 432 -0.51 -4.87 -4.50
CA MET A 432 -1.96 -4.66 -4.51
C MET A 432 -2.60 -5.22 -5.80
N ALA A 433 -2.08 -6.36 -6.26
CA ALA A 433 -2.53 -7.03 -7.48
C ALA A 433 -4.06 -7.19 -7.52
N GLN A 434 -4.64 -7.16 -8.72
CA GLN A 434 -6.08 -7.28 -8.89
C GLN A 434 -6.55 -8.70 -8.55
N VAL A 435 -7.55 -8.82 -7.68
CA VAL A 435 -8.17 -10.08 -7.28
C VAL A 435 -9.66 -10.07 -7.54
N GLU A 436 -10.20 -11.20 -7.98
CA GLU A 436 -11.62 -11.33 -8.30
C GLU A 436 -12.50 -11.32 -7.04
N THR A 437 -13.63 -10.63 -7.10
CA THR A 437 -14.66 -10.70 -6.05
C THR A 437 -16.01 -10.21 -6.59
N SER A 438 -17.09 -10.70 -5.98
CA SER A 438 -18.44 -10.15 -6.18
C SER A 438 -18.99 -9.46 -4.92
N ASN A 439 -18.23 -9.51 -3.83
CA ASN A 439 -18.63 -9.03 -2.50
C ASN A 439 -18.01 -7.66 -2.18
N ASP A 440 -17.87 -6.81 -3.19
CA ASP A 440 -17.40 -5.43 -3.06
C ASP A 440 -18.01 -4.57 -4.17
N VAL A 441 -18.51 -3.38 -3.83
CA VAL A 441 -19.08 -2.46 -4.82
C VAL A 441 -18.06 -1.99 -5.85
N SER A 442 -16.77 -1.99 -5.48
CA SER A 442 -15.67 -1.61 -6.38
C SER A 442 -15.48 -2.62 -7.52
N ALA A 443 -15.89 -3.87 -7.31
CA ALA A 443 -15.79 -4.92 -8.32
C ALA A 443 -16.99 -4.98 -9.27
N TYR A 444 -18.06 -4.22 -9.06
CA TYR A 444 -19.28 -4.35 -9.88
C TYR A 444 -19.07 -4.05 -11.37
N GLU A 445 -18.09 -3.21 -11.72
CA GLU A 445 -17.77 -2.89 -13.12
C GLU A 445 -16.67 -3.79 -13.70
N LYS A 446 -15.63 -4.11 -12.93
CA LYS A 446 -14.43 -4.83 -13.42
C LYS A 446 -14.38 -6.31 -13.06
N GLY A 447 -15.17 -6.76 -12.08
CA GLY A 447 -15.07 -8.09 -11.47
C GLY A 447 -13.93 -8.25 -10.47
N THR A 448 -13.07 -7.23 -10.32
CA THR A 448 -11.88 -7.28 -9.46
C THR A 448 -11.80 -6.08 -8.52
N ILE A 449 -11.02 -6.24 -7.45
CA ILE A 449 -10.52 -5.17 -6.58
C ILE A 449 -8.99 -5.24 -6.49
N ALA A 450 -8.35 -4.14 -6.11
CA ALA A 450 -6.96 -4.19 -5.67
C ALA A 450 -6.88 -4.98 -4.36
N ASN A 451 -5.91 -5.89 -4.24
CA ASN A 451 -5.74 -6.70 -3.04
C ASN A 451 -5.21 -5.84 -1.88
N HIS A 452 -5.97 -5.76 -0.79
CA HIS A 452 -5.59 -4.97 0.40
C HIS A 452 -4.90 -5.80 1.50
N ARG A 453 -4.55 -7.05 1.22
CA ARG A 453 -3.70 -7.88 2.10
C ARG A 453 -2.25 -7.38 2.13
N THR A 454 -1.86 -6.62 1.11
CA THR A 454 -0.51 -6.04 0.91
C THR A 454 0.57 -7.06 1.23
N LEU A 455 0.59 -8.15 0.45
CA LEU A 455 1.47 -9.29 0.68
C LEU A 455 2.93 -8.85 0.60
N GLY A 456 3.74 -9.41 1.49
CA GLY A 456 5.16 -9.11 1.61
C GLY A 456 5.90 -10.33 2.11
N SER A 457 6.76 -10.17 3.13
CA SER A 457 7.53 -11.28 3.68
C SER A 457 7.16 -11.67 5.12
N ASN A 458 6.19 -10.98 5.73
CA ASN A 458 5.85 -11.17 7.14
C ASN A 458 4.84 -12.30 7.34
N VAL A 459 5.36 -13.51 7.58
CA VAL A 459 4.58 -14.69 7.98
C VAL A 459 4.37 -14.80 9.48
N VAL A 460 5.14 -14.07 10.31
CA VAL A 460 5.03 -14.17 11.78
C VAL A 460 3.77 -13.49 12.29
N THR A 461 3.45 -12.29 11.80
CA THR A 461 2.21 -11.59 12.20
C THR A 461 0.97 -12.47 12.00
N PRO A 462 0.71 -13.06 10.82
CA PRO A 462 -0.46 -13.91 10.66
C PRO A 462 -0.43 -15.14 11.58
N ILE A 463 0.73 -15.76 11.84
CA ILE A 463 0.88 -16.87 12.81
C ILE A 463 0.45 -16.43 14.22
N LEU A 464 0.95 -15.29 14.70
CA LEU A 464 0.64 -14.76 16.03
C LEU A 464 -0.87 -14.49 16.24
N TYR A 465 -1.59 -14.16 15.16
CA TYR A 465 -3.02 -13.87 15.19
C TYR A 465 -3.91 -15.00 14.67
N GLY A 466 -3.35 -16.17 14.31
CA GLY A 466 -4.11 -17.31 13.76
C GLY A 466 -4.75 -17.04 12.39
N LEU A 467 -4.13 -16.21 11.55
CA LEU A 467 -4.63 -15.82 10.23
C LEU A 467 -4.09 -16.75 9.13
N GLU A 468 -4.59 -17.98 9.09
CA GLU A 468 -4.09 -19.05 8.21
C GLU A 468 -4.08 -18.67 6.72
N GLU A 469 -5.12 -17.98 6.25
CA GLU A 469 -5.22 -17.59 4.84
C GLU A 469 -4.18 -16.52 4.46
N GLN A 470 -3.98 -15.51 5.31
CA GLN A 470 -2.93 -14.51 5.11
C GLN A 470 -1.54 -15.15 5.15
N GLU A 471 -1.29 -16.10 6.05
CA GLU A 471 -0.04 -16.85 6.09
C GLU A 471 0.20 -17.64 4.79
N ARG A 472 -0.79 -18.42 4.35
CA ARG A 472 -0.73 -19.22 3.13
C ARG A 472 -0.42 -18.35 1.91
N LEU A 473 -1.20 -17.29 1.71
CA LEU A 473 -1.02 -16.36 0.59
C LEU A 473 0.34 -15.64 0.64
N THR A 474 0.83 -15.28 1.82
CA THR A 474 2.16 -14.67 1.99
C THR A 474 3.27 -15.66 1.58
N ARG A 475 3.15 -16.93 1.97
CA ARG A 475 4.12 -17.97 1.56
C ARG A 475 4.09 -18.23 0.06
N GLU A 476 2.91 -18.24 -0.54
CA GLU A 476 2.75 -18.38 -2.00
C GLU A 476 3.38 -17.20 -2.74
N PHE A 477 3.10 -15.98 -2.32
CA PHE A 477 3.71 -14.76 -2.87
C PHE A 477 5.24 -14.79 -2.80
N MET A 478 5.81 -15.24 -1.67
CA MET A 478 7.26 -15.34 -1.52
C MET A 478 7.89 -16.41 -2.43
N LYS A 479 7.14 -17.45 -2.80
CA LYS A 479 7.59 -18.58 -3.62
C LYS A 479 7.32 -18.42 -5.12
N ASP A 480 6.86 -17.24 -5.56
CA ASP A 480 6.43 -17.00 -6.94
C ASP A 480 7.60 -16.80 -7.94
N GLY A 481 8.71 -17.50 -7.74
CA GLY A 481 9.85 -17.53 -8.67
C GLY A 481 10.56 -16.20 -8.88
N HIS A 482 10.39 -15.23 -7.97
CA HIS A 482 11.05 -13.92 -8.04
C HIS A 482 12.54 -13.97 -7.66
N MET A 483 12.92 -14.93 -6.82
CA MET A 483 14.30 -15.23 -6.47
C MET A 483 14.61 -16.66 -6.91
N VAL A 484 15.70 -16.85 -7.65
CA VAL A 484 16.04 -18.14 -8.27
C VAL A 484 17.48 -18.52 -7.98
N LEU A 485 17.74 -19.82 -7.85
CA LEU A 485 19.05 -20.42 -7.73
C LEU A 485 19.50 -21.08 -9.03
N ASP A 486 20.78 -20.96 -9.35
CA ASP A 486 21.47 -21.82 -10.33
C ASP A 486 22.73 -22.40 -9.69
N VAL A 487 22.99 -23.68 -9.92
CA VAL A 487 24.20 -24.37 -9.45
C VAL A 487 25.08 -24.67 -10.65
N VAL A 488 26.22 -24.01 -10.70
CA VAL A 488 27.21 -24.12 -11.78
C VAL A 488 28.35 -25.01 -11.30
N ALA A 489 28.25 -26.29 -11.64
CA ALA A 489 29.23 -27.30 -11.29
C ALA A 489 29.71 -28.04 -12.56
N PRO A 490 30.93 -28.60 -12.55
CA PRO A 490 31.38 -29.50 -13.61
C PRO A 490 30.51 -30.77 -13.65
N GLU A 491 30.29 -31.33 -14.84
CA GLU A 491 29.55 -32.60 -14.98
C GLU A 491 30.33 -33.80 -14.43
N ALA A 492 31.66 -33.71 -14.41
CA ALA A 492 32.54 -34.73 -13.88
C ALA A 492 33.86 -34.12 -13.38
N ILE A 493 34.46 -34.74 -12.35
CA ILE A 493 35.81 -34.43 -11.85
C ILE A 493 36.66 -35.70 -11.80
N ARG A 494 37.99 -35.54 -11.81
CA ARG A 494 38.91 -36.66 -11.66
C ARG A 494 39.08 -37.05 -10.20
N LEU A 495 39.38 -38.32 -9.95
CA LEU A 495 39.78 -38.78 -8.63
C LEU A 495 41.02 -38.00 -8.13
N GLY A 496 40.88 -37.37 -6.96
CA GLY A 496 41.91 -36.56 -6.32
C GLY A 496 41.89 -35.06 -6.68
N ASP A 497 40.99 -34.62 -7.56
CA ASP A 497 40.76 -33.19 -7.82
C ASP A 497 39.74 -32.62 -6.80
N GLU A 498 39.87 -31.33 -6.46
CA GLU A 498 38.86 -30.63 -5.67
C GLU A 498 37.55 -30.46 -6.47
N LEU A 499 36.41 -30.62 -5.79
CA LEU A 499 35.10 -30.28 -6.33
C LEU A 499 34.84 -28.79 -6.13
N GLU A 500 35.04 -28.02 -7.21
CA GLU A 500 34.70 -26.61 -7.26
C GLU A 500 33.34 -26.38 -7.93
N PHE A 501 32.52 -25.49 -7.36
CA PHE A 501 31.25 -25.08 -7.95
C PHE A 501 30.84 -23.68 -7.48
N VAL A 502 29.92 -23.06 -8.21
CA VAL A 502 29.35 -21.75 -7.88
C VAL A 502 27.84 -21.87 -7.70
N VAL A 503 27.33 -21.25 -6.66
CA VAL A 503 25.89 -21.04 -6.47
C VAL A 503 25.55 -19.62 -6.87
N ARG A 504 24.64 -19.45 -7.83
CA ARG A 504 24.12 -18.15 -8.23
C ARG A 504 22.81 -17.87 -7.53
N VAL A 505 22.66 -16.66 -6.97
CA VAL A 505 21.41 -16.17 -6.39
C VAL A 505 20.90 -15.02 -7.25
N ILE A 506 19.80 -15.24 -7.96
CA ILE A 506 19.32 -14.37 -9.03
C ILE A 506 18.04 -13.66 -8.59
N ASN A 507 18.05 -12.32 -8.60
CA ASN A 507 16.85 -11.52 -8.43
C ASN A 507 16.15 -11.33 -9.79
N LYS A 508 15.18 -12.21 -10.05
CA LYS A 508 14.42 -12.27 -11.29
C LYS A 508 13.25 -11.29 -11.33
N GLY A 509 12.57 -11.15 -10.18
CA GLY A 509 11.24 -10.55 -10.09
C GLY A 509 11.06 -9.48 -9.01
N VAL A 510 11.98 -9.35 -8.05
CA VAL A 510 11.85 -8.36 -6.97
C VAL A 510 12.27 -7.00 -7.51
N GLY A 511 11.31 -6.07 -7.59
CA GLY A 511 11.51 -4.75 -8.22
C GLY A 511 12.41 -3.78 -7.46
N HIS A 512 12.78 -4.11 -6.22
CA HIS A 512 13.73 -3.39 -5.37
C HIS A 512 14.89 -4.33 -4.97
N ILE A 513 15.73 -3.96 -4.00
CA ILE A 513 16.76 -4.86 -3.47
C ILE A 513 16.16 -6.07 -2.77
N PHE A 514 16.83 -7.21 -2.85
CA PHE A 514 16.50 -8.40 -2.10
C PHE A 514 17.61 -8.72 -1.06
N PRO A 515 17.27 -8.92 0.21
CA PRO A 515 16.00 -8.58 0.84
C PRO A 515 15.82 -7.05 1.01
N ALA A 516 14.57 -6.57 1.09
CA ALA A 516 14.23 -5.21 1.53
C ALA A 516 13.26 -5.25 2.72
N GLY A 517 13.27 -4.21 3.56
CA GLY A 517 12.39 -4.11 4.72
C GLY A 517 12.85 -3.06 5.74
N PRO A 518 12.01 -2.66 6.71
CA PRO A 518 12.46 -1.82 7.82
C PRO A 518 13.60 -2.54 8.54
N ALA A 519 14.79 -1.92 8.43
CA ALA A 519 16.07 -2.30 9.02
C ALA A 519 16.35 -3.81 8.90
N ALA A 520 17.17 -4.20 7.92
CA ALA A 520 17.31 -5.61 7.59
C ALA A 520 18.19 -6.40 8.56
N ASP A 521 18.39 -5.89 9.79
CA ASP A 521 18.88 -6.64 10.94
C ASP A 521 17.89 -7.72 11.41
N LEU A 522 16.58 -7.52 11.16
CA LEU A 522 15.55 -8.52 11.45
C LEU A 522 15.55 -9.67 10.45
N ILE A 523 15.95 -9.40 9.21
CA ILE A 523 15.75 -10.30 8.08
C ILE A 523 17.00 -11.13 7.88
N GLU A 524 16.81 -12.43 7.66
CA GLU A 524 17.86 -13.32 7.21
C GLU A 524 17.43 -14.01 5.93
N SER A 525 18.29 -13.93 4.92
CA SER A 525 18.21 -14.73 3.71
C SER A 525 19.58 -15.32 3.45
N TRP A 526 19.66 -16.62 3.19
CA TRP A 526 20.93 -17.32 3.02
C TRP A 526 20.75 -18.57 2.16
N ILE A 527 21.86 -19.13 1.70
CA ILE A 527 21.84 -20.43 1.03
C ILE A 527 22.20 -21.54 2.00
N GLU A 528 21.44 -22.63 1.97
CA GLU A 528 21.81 -23.90 2.60
C GLU A 528 22.42 -24.78 1.51
N VAL A 529 23.66 -25.26 1.71
CA VAL A 529 24.36 -26.13 0.76
C VAL A 529 24.72 -27.44 1.45
N ILE A 530 24.34 -28.55 0.82
CA ILE A 530 24.72 -29.90 1.25
C ILE A 530 25.33 -30.63 0.06
N VAL A 531 26.59 -31.07 0.22
CA VAL A 531 27.26 -31.94 -0.75
C VAL A 531 27.35 -33.34 -0.17
N THR A 532 26.79 -34.33 -0.87
CA THR A 532 26.81 -35.74 -0.45
C THR A 532 27.53 -36.61 -1.45
N ALA A 533 28.36 -37.52 -0.97
CA ALA A 533 28.91 -38.61 -1.77
C ALA A 533 27.84 -39.65 -2.12
N GLY A 534 28.12 -40.50 -3.11
CA GLY A 534 27.30 -41.64 -3.50
C GLY A 534 27.12 -42.68 -2.38
N SER A 535 28.02 -42.68 -1.39
CA SER A 535 27.89 -43.46 -0.14
C SER A 535 26.81 -42.93 0.81
N GLY A 536 26.35 -41.69 0.62
CA GLY A 536 25.47 -40.97 1.54
C GLY A 536 26.19 -40.11 2.58
N GLU A 537 27.52 -40.12 2.61
CA GLU A 537 28.33 -39.25 3.48
C GLU A 537 28.17 -37.77 3.08
N ARG A 538 28.03 -36.87 4.06
CA ARG A 538 28.01 -35.42 3.83
C ARG A 538 29.44 -34.89 3.81
N LEU A 539 29.89 -34.43 2.65
CA LEU A 539 31.22 -33.86 2.44
C LEU A 539 31.26 -32.36 2.80
N LEU A 540 30.16 -31.65 2.59
CA LEU A 540 30.00 -30.24 2.97
C LEU A 540 28.60 -30.00 3.52
N THR A 541 28.52 -29.22 4.59
CA THR A 541 27.28 -28.60 5.06
C THR A 541 27.53 -27.12 5.32
N TYR A 542 26.66 -26.26 4.80
CA TYR A 542 26.77 -24.81 4.90
C TYR A 542 25.39 -24.21 5.15
N GLY A 543 25.31 -23.18 6.00
CA GLY A 543 24.06 -22.47 6.27
C GLY A 543 22.99 -23.29 7.00
N LEU A 544 23.40 -24.30 7.78
CA LEU A 544 22.48 -25.06 8.62
C LEU A 544 22.12 -24.26 9.88
N LEU A 545 20.86 -24.37 10.29
CA LEU A 545 20.44 -23.89 11.61
C LEU A 545 20.87 -24.89 12.68
N ASP A 546 21.17 -24.37 13.87
CA ASP A 546 21.37 -25.20 15.05
C ASP A 546 20.04 -25.75 15.61
N ARG A 547 20.11 -26.45 16.74
CA ARG A 547 18.93 -27.05 17.38
C ARG A 547 17.95 -26.03 17.94
N ASP A 548 18.42 -24.83 18.22
CA ASP A 548 17.65 -23.73 18.79
C ASP A 548 17.18 -22.76 17.69
N GLY A 549 17.39 -23.10 16.40
CA GLY A 549 16.94 -22.30 15.26
C GLY A 549 17.85 -21.12 14.91
N HIS A 550 19.03 -21.01 15.51
CA HIS A 550 19.99 -19.95 15.21
C HIS A 550 20.88 -20.31 14.01
N LEU A 551 21.26 -19.28 13.25
CA LEU A 551 22.16 -19.39 12.12
C LEU A 551 23.56 -18.91 12.54
N ASP A 552 24.60 -19.67 12.22
CA ASP A 552 25.98 -19.20 12.39
C ASP A 552 26.32 -18.18 11.30
N ARG A 553 26.22 -16.90 11.65
CA ARG A 553 26.46 -15.77 10.74
C ARG A 553 27.93 -15.50 10.47
N ASP A 554 28.84 -16.03 11.29
CA ASP A 554 30.28 -15.84 11.09
C ASP A 554 30.81 -16.77 9.99
N SER A 555 30.19 -17.94 9.82
CA SER A 555 30.52 -18.89 8.76
C SER A 555 29.57 -18.87 7.56
N THR A 556 28.43 -18.18 7.65
CA THR A 556 27.40 -18.14 6.60
C THR A 556 27.28 -16.75 5.96
N HIS A 557 27.23 -16.72 4.63
CA HIS A 557 26.90 -15.54 3.85
C HIS A 557 25.41 -15.26 3.96
N VAL A 558 25.07 -14.24 4.74
CA VAL A 558 23.70 -13.80 4.94
C VAL A 558 23.43 -12.56 4.10
N TYR A 559 22.44 -12.64 3.23
CA TYR A 559 21.85 -11.48 2.57
C TYR A 559 21.02 -10.68 3.59
N THR A 560 21.49 -9.48 3.92
CA THR A 560 21.01 -8.64 5.01
C THR A 560 21.49 -7.20 4.81
N VAL A 561 20.99 -6.29 5.63
CA VAL A 561 21.45 -4.91 5.77
C VAL A 561 21.99 -4.80 7.18
N ALA A 562 23.29 -5.02 7.31
CA ALA A 562 23.96 -5.10 8.61
C ALA A 562 24.14 -3.70 9.20
N PRO A 563 23.50 -3.40 10.34
CA PRO A 563 23.58 -2.09 10.96
C PRO A 563 24.85 -1.91 11.77
N HIS A 564 25.41 -0.71 11.67
CA HIS A 564 26.57 -0.29 12.45
C HIS A 564 26.26 1.00 13.19
N ASP A 565 26.81 1.14 14.40
CA ASP A 565 26.72 2.36 15.19
C ASP A 565 27.66 3.46 14.65
N GLN A 566 27.62 4.65 15.25
CA GLN A 566 28.47 5.78 14.85
C GLN A 566 29.97 5.51 14.98
N LYS A 567 30.37 4.50 15.76
CA LYS A 567 31.77 4.09 15.93
C LYS A 567 32.16 2.99 14.94
N GLY A 568 31.27 2.62 14.01
CA GLY A 568 31.47 1.55 13.04
C GLY A 568 31.42 0.16 13.65
N ARG A 569 30.87 -0.01 14.86
CA ARG A 569 30.67 -1.32 15.49
C ARG A 569 29.36 -1.92 15.01
N ALA A 570 29.36 -3.21 14.68
CA ALA A 570 28.13 -3.93 14.37
C ALA A 570 27.18 -3.86 15.56
N LEU A 571 25.90 -3.54 15.29
CA LEU A 571 24.86 -3.56 16.32
C LEU A 571 24.31 -4.97 16.46
N GLU A 572 23.97 -5.33 17.70
CA GLU A 572 23.31 -6.60 18.00
C GLU A 572 21.95 -6.66 17.28
N LEU A 573 21.70 -7.78 16.59
CA LEU A 573 20.55 -8.00 15.71
C LEU A 573 19.34 -8.60 16.45
N ASP A 574 19.47 -8.78 17.76
CA ASP A 574 18.52 -9.41 18.68
C ASP A 574 17.41 -8.45 19.15
N ARG A 575 17.69 -7.15 19.22
CA ARG A 575 16.80 -6.15 19.85
C ARG A 575 16.20 -5.13 18.90
N HIS A 576 16.60 -5.16 17.63
CA HIS A 576 16.17 -4.18 16.63
C HIS A 576 16.30 -2.72 17.06
N ARG A 577 17.48 -2.35 17.56
CA ARG A 577 17.79 -0.97 18.03
C ARG A 577 18.04 -0.03 16.87
N SER A 578 17.03 0.10 16.04
CA SER A 578 17.07 0.78 14.76
C SER A 578 17.54 2.25 14.91
N TRP A 579 17.17 2.91 16.00
CA TRP A 579 17.59 4.27 16.35
C TRP A 579 19.10 4.46 16.59
N LEU A 580 19.88 3.39 16.79
CA LEU A 580 21.34 3.48 16.93
C LEU A 580 22.09 3.39 15.60
N PHE A 581 21.37 3.15 14.49
CA PHE A 581 22.00 2.85 13.19
C PHE A 581 22.55 4.13 12.57
N ALA A 582 23.86 4.15 12.34
CA ALA A 582 24.54 5.25 11.66
C ALA A 582 25.00 4.85 10.26
N GLU A 583 25.42 3.60 10.08
CA GLU A 583 25.89 3.07 8.79
C GLU A 583 25.26 1.69 8.52
N ASP A 584 25.07 1.38 7.24
CA ASP A 584 24.58 0.10 6.77
C ASP A 584 25.64 -0.56 5.88
N ARG A 585 25.85 -1.87 6.07
CA ARG A 585 26.51 -2.72 5.08
C ARG A 585 25.48 -3.60 4.38
N LEU A 586 25.37 -3.45 3.07
CA LEU A 586 24.30 -3.99 2.23
C LEU A 586 24.67 -5.32 1.57
N HIS A 587 24.45 -6.45 2.22
CA HIS A 587 24.56 -7.75 1.55
C HIS A 587 23.23 -8.06 0.84
N VAL A 588 23.03 -7.47 -0.33
CA VAL A 588 21.74 -7.55 -1.05
C VAL A 588 21.94 -7.86 -2.53
N VAL A 589 20.87 -8.29 -3.20
CA VAL A 589 20.80 -8.53 -4.65
C VAL A 589 19.82 -7.52 -5.26
N PRO A 590 20.30 -6.48 -5.98
CA PRO A 590 19.41 -5.53 -6.65
C PRO A 590 18.50 -6.17 -7.71
N ALA A 591 17.47 -5.45 -8.12
CA ALA A 591 16.53 -5.88 -9.16
C ALA A 591 17.24 -6.15 -10.49
N LYS A 592 17.04 -7.34 -11.07
CA LYS A 592 17.74 -7.82 -12.29
C LYS A 592 19.25 -8.04 -12.11
N TYR A 593 19.70 -8.27 -10.88
CA TYR A 593 21.07 -8.68 -10.58
C TYR A 593 21.14 -10.12 -10.10
N PHE A 594 22.34 -10.70 -10.17
CA PHE A 594 22.66 -11.96 -9.52
C PHE A 594 23.96 -11.88 -8.74
N ASP A 595 24.06 -12.66 -7.66
CA ASP A 595 25.28 -12.85 -6.88
C ASP A 595 25.85 -14.25 -7.11
N GLU A 596 27.15 -14.43 -6.94
CA GLU A 596 27.84 -15.71 -7.13
C GLU A 596 28.64 -16.08 -5.87
N LEU A 597 28.33 -17.25 -5.31
CA LEU A 597 28.97 -17.78 -4.11
C LEU A 597 29.80 -19.02 -4.49
N PRO A 598 31.14 -18.94 -4.50
CA PRO A 598 32.00 -20.06 -4.83
C PRO A 598 32.16 -21.02 -3.65
N PHE A 599 32.29 -22.31 -3.96
CA PHE A 599 32.56 -23.38 -3.01
C PHE A 599 33.65 -24.31 -3.55
N SER A 600 34.50 -24.80 -2.65
CA SER A 600 35.42 -25.90 -2.92
C SER A 600 35.26 -26.97 -1.83
N VAL A 601 35.27 -28.23 -2.23
CA VAL A 601 35.22 -29.41 -1.37
C VAL A 601 36.31 -30.35 -1.81
N ASP A 602 37.18 -30.79 -0.89
CA ASP A 602 38.18 -31.82 -1.16
C ASP A 602 37.56 -33.22 -0.95
N PRO A 603 37.23 -33.97 -2.02
CA PRO A 603 36.64 -35.30 -1.88
C PRO A 603 37.68 -36.35 -1.47
N ALA A 604 38.99 -36.09 -1.66
CA ALA A 604 40.06 -37.04 -1.36
C ALA A 604 40.37 -37.13 0.14
N GLY A 605 39.99 -36.10 0.91
CA GLY A 605 39.96 -36.16 2.38
C GLY A 605 38.91 -37.13 2.95
N HIS A 606 38.05 -37.69 2.10
CA HIS A 606 36.98 -38.61 2.43
C HIS A 606 37.14 -39.89 1.58
N ASP A 607 36.68 -41.06 2.06
CA ASP A 607 36.59 -42.30 1.24
C ASP A 607 35.40 -42.21 0.25
N ALA A 608 35.30 -41.08 -0.45
CA ALA A 608 34.09 -40.66 -1.11
C ALA A 608 33.92 -41.35 -2.47
N VAL A 609 32.81 -42.07 -2.64
CA VAL A 609 32.41 -42.71 -3.90
C VAL A 609 31.50 -41.77 -4.67
N GLY A 610 31.73 -41.56 -5.97
CA GLY A 610 30.84 -40.78 -6.83
C GLY A 610 29.49 -41.50 -7.10
N PRO A 611 28.49 -40.78 -7.66
CA PRO A 611 28.50 -39.36 -7.97
C PRO A 611 28.34 -38.49 -6.72
N PHE A 612 28.87 -37.26 -6.77
CA PHE A 612 28.62 -36.24 -5.77
C PHE A 612 27.34 -35.49 -6.09
N ARG A 613 26.43 -35.39 -5.12
CA ARG A 613 25.20 -34.62 -5.25
C ARG A 613 25.31 -33.32 -4.47
N ILE A 614 25.11 -32.21 -5.16
CA ILE A 614 25.05 -30.86 -4.59
C ILE A 614 23.56 -30.50 -4.48
N ALA A 615 23.08 -30.23 -3.28
CA ALA A 615 21.73 -29.74 -3.03
C ALA A 615 21.79 -28.36 -2.39
N VAL A 616 21.06 -27.41 -2.96
CA VAL A 616 21.05 -26.00 -2.54
C VAL A 616 19.62 -25.52 -2.32
N ARG A 617 19.40 -24.78 -1.23
CA ARG A 617 18.12 -24.12 -0.92
C ARG A 617 18.32 -22.65 -0.60
N LEU A 618 17.48 -21.79 -1.13
CA LEU A 618 17.45 -20.38 -0.75
C LEU A 618 16.44 -20.21 0.38
N ARG A 619 16.94 -19.86 1.56
CA ARG A 619 16.18 -19.79 2.81
C ARG A 619 15.93 -18.33 3.15
N PHE A 620 14.74 -18.00 3.63
CA PHE A 620 14.38 -16.65 4.06
C PHE A 620 13.55 -16.69 5.35
N ARG A 621 13.82 -15.77 6.29
CA ARG A 621 12.91 -15.43 7.39
C ARG A 621 12.87 -13.93 7.64
N LYS A 622 11.67 -13.41 7.93
CA LYS A 622 11.43 -11.97 8.19
C LYS A 622 12.00 -11.52 9.53
N PHE A 623 11.88 -12.38 10.53
CA PHE A 623 12.41 -12.19 11.87
C PHE A 623 13.41 -13.32 12.11
N ASN A 624 14.63 -12.96 12.51
CA ASN A 624 15.63 -13.92 12.96
C ASN A 624 15.17 -14.60 14.27
N GLN A 625 15.83 -15.67 14.70
CA GLN A 625 15.41 -16.36 15.93
C GLN A 625 15.56 -15.47 17.17
N ALA A 626 16.67 -14.74 17.26
CA ALA A 626 17.01 -13.90 18.41
C ALA A 626 15.94 -12.84 18.73
N ILE A 627 15.33 -12.19 17.73
CA ILE A 627 14.27 -11.20 17.98
C ILE A 627 12.97 -11.84 18.48
N LEU A 628 12.65 -13.06 18.04
CA LEU A 628 11.47 -13.79 18.52
C LEU A 628 11.70 -14.30 19.93
N ASP A 629 12.90 -14.81 20.23
CA ASP A 629 13.29 -15.20 21.58
C ASP A 629 13.24 -13.99 22.52
N PHE A 630 13.81 -12.84 22.11
CA PHE A 630 13.72 -11.59 22.88
C PHE A 630 12.27 -11.18 23.18
N ALA A 631 11.39 -11.22 22.18
CA ALA A 631 9.99 -10.87 22.36
C ALA A 631 9.23 -11.90 23.24
N ALA A 632 9.62 -13.17 23.19
CA ALA A 632 9.06 -14.24 24.03
C ALA A 632 9.56 -14.14 25.48
N GLU A 633 10.83 -13.85 25.70
CA GLU A 633 11.42 -13.58 27.02
C GLU A 633 10.77 -12.36 27.69
N ALA A 634 10.36 -11.36 26.90
CA ALA A 634 9.57 -10.22 27.37
C ALA A 634 8.09 -10.54 27.64
N GLU A 635 7.66 -11.81 27.48
CA GLU A 635 6.28 -12.28 27.65
C GLU A 635 5.26 -11.60 26.71
N LEU A 636 5.72 -11.07 25.57
CA LEU A 636 4.86 -10.37 24.60
C LEU A 636 4.35 -11.29 23.49
N ILE A 637 5.09 -12.34 23.15
CA ILE A 637 4.67 -13.40 22.23
C ILE A 637 4.92 -14.78 22.85
N PRO A 638 4.23 -15.84 22.40
CA PRO A 638 4.64 -17.20 22.73
C PRO A 638 6.03 -17.51 22.14
N GLN A 639 6.76 -18.41 22.79
CA GLN A 639 7.97 -18.99 22.21
C GLN A 639 7.60 -19.71 20.91
N ILE A 640 8.21 -19.29 19.80
CA ILE A 640 8.01 -19.87 18.48
C ILE A 640 9.33 -19.98 17.73
N ASP A 641 9.48 -21.04 16.94
CA ASP A 641 10.57 -21.15 15.99
C ASP A 641 10.35 -20.14 14.87
N ALA A 642 11.39 -19.39 14.53
CA ALA A 642 11.32 -18.39 13.47
C ALA A 642 11.02 -19.09 12.13
N PRO A 643 9.85 -18.83 11.54
CA PRO A 643 9.40 -19.56 10.36
C PRO A 643 10.30 -19.25 9.18
N VAL A 644 10.91 -20.30 8.62
CA VAL A 644 11.72 -20.20 7.41
C VAL A 644 10.89 -20.55 6.19
N VAL A 645 10.95 -19.70 5.18
CA VAL A 645 10.39 -19.93 3.85
C VAL A 645 11.53 -20.33 2.92
N GLU A 646 11.39 -21.49 2.29
CA GLU A 646 12.23 -21.88 1.17
C GLU A 646 11.72 -21.17 -0.08
N LEU A 647 12.53 -20.26 -0.64
CA LEU A 647 12.18 -19.45 -1.80
C LEU A 647 12.41 -20.21 -3.11
N ASP A 648 13.52 -20.97 -3.17
CA ASP A 648 13.87 -21.80 -4.32
C ASP A 648 14.83 -22.93 -3.93
N THR A 649 14.95 -23.93 -4.81
CA THR A 649 15.87 -25.05 -4.67
C THR A 649 16.57 -25.37 -5.98
N ALA A 650 17.86 -25.70 -5.91
CA ALA A 650 18.62 -26.16 -7.06
C ALA A 650 19.52 -27.35 -6.69
N SER A 651 19.90 -28.14 -7.68
CA SER A 651 20.81 -29.26 -7.46
C SER A 651 21.65 -29.56 -8.69
N ALA A 652 22.85 -30.10 -8.46
CA ALA A 652 23.73 -30.63 -9.50
C ALA A 652 24.27 -32.00 -9.09
N SER A 653 24.63 -32.81 -10.08
CA SER A 653 25.30 -34.10 -9.90
C SER A 653 26.63 -34.04 -10.61
N VAL A 654 27.70 -34.46 -9.93
CA VAL A 654 29.06 -34.46 -10.46
C VAL A 654 29.59 -35.89 -10.43
N GLU A 655 29.88 -36.42 -11.61
CA GLU A 655 30.42 -37.77 -11.74
C GLU A 655 31.90 -37.82 -11.35
N LEU A 656 32.31 -38.93 -10.75
CA LEU A 656 33.73 -39.22 -10.54
C LEU A 656 34.24 -40.03 -11.72
N THR A 657 35.30 -39.58 -12.38
CA THR A 657 35.85 -40.27 -13.57
C THR A 657 37.34 -40.49 -13.48
N ASP A 658 37.78 -41.64 -14.00
CA ASP A 658 39.21 -41.96 -14.18
C ASP A 658 39.72 -41.53 -15.57
N ASP A 659 38.85 -41.08 -16.48
CA ASP A 659 39.22 -40.62 -17.83
C ASP A 659 39.54 -39.11 -17.82
N PRO A 660 40.82 -38.71 -18.01
CA PRO A 660 41.21 -37.30 -18.02
C PRO A 660 40.52 -36.49 -19.12
N ALA A 661 40.17 -37.11 -20.25
CA ALA A 661 39.52 -36.41 -21.36
C ALA A 661 38.06 -36.06 -21.04
N ILE A 662 37.36 -36.88 -20.25
CA ILE A 662 36.01 -36.58 -19.75
C ILE A 662 36.07 -35.39 -18.78
N ALA A 663 36.96 -35.47 -17.77
CA ALA A 663 37.14 -34.41 -16.79
C ALA A 663 37.52 -33.07 -17.44
N GLU A 664 38.46 -33.07 -18.40
CA GLU A 664 38.90 -31.85 -19.09
C GLU A 664 37.78 -31.23 -19.96
N ARG A 665 36.93 -32.06 -20.59
CA ARG A 665 35.75 -31.55 -21.31
C ARG A 665 34.71 -30.96 -20.35
N ALA A 666 34.44 -31.63 -19.23
CA ALA A 666 33.53 -31.13 -18.21
C ALA A 666 34.01 -29.80 -17.61
N ALA A 667 35.30 -29.69 -17.30
CA ALA A 667 35.91 -28.46 -16.81
C ALA A 667 35.81 -27.31 -17.84
N ARG A 668 36.10 -27.55 -19.12
CA ARG A 668 35.92 -26.55 -20.18
C ARG A 668 34.48 -26.05 -20.29
N LYS A 669 33.50 -26.95 -20.25
CA LYS A 669 32.08 -26.60 -20.32
C LYS A 669 31.63 -25.81 -19.09
N TRP A 670 32.10 -26.22 -17.91
CA TRP A 670 31.85 -25.50 -16.66
C TRP A 670 32.41 -24.07 -16.68
N LEU A 671 33.67 -23.90 -17.10
CA LEU A 671 34.29 -22.59 -17.25
C LEU A 671 33.54 -21.72 -18.27
N ALA A 672 33.14 -22.27 -19.42
CA ALA A 672 32.34 -21.54 -20.40
C ALA A 672 30.99 -21.06 -19.85
N LYS A 673 30.32 -21.87 -19.01
CA LYS A 673 29.08 -21.46 -18.32
C LYS A 673 29.34 -20.39 -17.24
N LEU A 674 30.47 -20.46 -16.53
CA LEU A 674 30.87 -19.44 -15.55
C LEU A 674 31.18 -18.09 -16.21
N GLU A 675 31.85 -18.10 -17.35
CA GLU A 675 32.18 -16.90 -18.14
C GLU A 675 30.96 -16.28 -18.84
N GLY A 676 29.79 -16.93 -18.77
CA GLY A 676 28.54 -16.47 -19.38
C GLY A 676 28.46 -16.69 -20.89
N ALA A 677 29.45 -17.35 -21.51
CA ALA A 677 29.49 -17.58 -22.94
C ALA A 677 28.36 -18.49 -23.46
N ASP A 678 27.82 -19.36 -22.58
CA ASP A 678 26.76 -20.34 -22.90
C ASP A 678 25.51 -20.19 -21.99
N ASP A 679 25.38 -19.08 -21.27
CA ASP A 679 24.32 -18.94 -20.25
C ASP A 679 23.19 -17.98 -20.64
N GLY A 680 22.29 -18.46 -21.50
CA GLY A 680 21.06 -17.74 -21.85
C GLY A 680 20.11 -17.49 -20.67
N ALA A 681 20.30 -18.16 -19.51
CA ALA A 681 19.49 -17.90 -18.33
C ALA A 681 19.85 -16.57 -17.64
N LEU A 682 21.05 -16.04 -17.91
CA LEU A 682 21.54 -14.76 -17.39
C LEU A 682 21.39 -13.60 -18.40
N GLU A 683 20.77 -13.84 -19.57
CA GLU A 683 20.48 -12.77 -20.52
C GLU A 683 19.57 -11.71 -19.88
N GLY A 684 20.01 -10.45 -19.90
CA GLY A 684 19.30 -9.33 -19.26
C GLY A 684 19.53 -9.19 -17.75
N TYR A 685 20.42 -10.00 -17.14
CA TYR A 685 20.80 -9.87 -15.74
C TYR A 685 22.23 -9.35 -15.58
N THR A 686 22.45 -8.53 -14.56
CA THR A 686 23.76 -7.96 -14.26
C THR A 686 24.43 -8.71 -13.10
N LYS A 687 25.67 -9.17 -13.28
CA LYS A 687 26.44 -9.70 -12.15
C LYS A 687 26.65 -8.59 -11.13
N LYS A 688 26.27 -8.85 -9.88
CA LYS A 688 26.54 -7.95 -8.76
C LYS A 688 28.06 -7.72 -8.69
N PRO A 689 28.53 -6.46 -8.68
CA PRO A 689 29.93 -6.17 -8.40
C PRO A 689 30.33 -6.80 -7.06
N ASP A 690 31.58 -7.24 -6.90
CA ASP A 690 32.05 -7.68 -5.59
C ASP A 690 31.73 -6.57 -4.57
N PHE A 691 31.33 -6.92 -3.36
CA PHE A 691 30.92 -5.93 -2.36
C PHE A 691 32.06 -4.94 -2.02
N ASN A 692 33.31 -5.34 -2.24
CA ASN A 692 34.45 -4.43 -2.26
C ASN A 692 34.31 -3.33 -3.34
N ASP A 693 33.81 -3.65 -4.53
CA ASP A 693 33.52 -2.70 -5.62
C ASP A 693 32.31 -1.78 -5.34
N TYR A 694 31.32 -2.23 -4.55
CA TYR A 694 30.17 -1.38 -4.23
C TYR A 694 30.48 -0.30 -3.17
N LEU A 695 31.35 -0.61 -2.19
CA LEU A 695 31.89 0.38 -1.25
C LEU A 695 32.78 1.42 -1.95
N ILE A 696 33.40 1.05 -3.07
CA ILE A 696 34.16 1.95 -3.95
C ILE A 696 33.24 3.03 -4.54
N VAL A 697 32.07 2.65 -5.07
CA VAL A 697 31.12 3.58 -5.72
C VAL A 697 30.50 4.59 -4.75
N LYS A 698 30.26 4.21 -3.49
CA LYS A 698 29.59 5.08 -2.50
C LYS A 698 30.51 6.12 -1.85
N LYS A 699 31.83 5.87 -1.82
CA LYS A 699 32.82 6.85 -1.33
C LYS A 699 33.15 7.94 -2.38
N LEU A 700 32.73 7.76 -3.62
CA LEU A 700 32.92 8.73 -4.68
C LEU A 700 31.87 9.86 -4.61
N SER A 701 32.35 11.09 -4.84
CA SER A 701 31.48 12.23 -5.13
C SER A 701 30.61 11.94 -6.37
N LEU A 702 29.54 12.72 -6.58
CA LEU A 702 28.69 12.59 -7.77
C LEU A 702 29.52 12.67 -9.06
N GLU A 703 30.49 13.59 -9.10
CA GLU A 703 31.47 13.71 -10.17
C GLU A 703 32.32 12.44 -10.32
N GLY A 704 32.79 11.85 -9.21
CA GLY A 704 33.54 10.60 -9.24
C GLY A 704 32.73 9.41 -9.77
N ARG A 705 31.41 9.40 -9.56
CA ARG A 705 30.51 8.37 -10.10
C ARG A 705 30.23 8.53 -11.59
N ILE A 706 30.07 9.76 -12.06
CA ILE A 706 29.94 10.06 -13.50
C ILE A 706 31.21 9.63 -14.22
N ARG A 707 32.38 10.00 -13.68
CA ARG A 707 33.66 9.62 -14.25
C ARG A 707 33.92 8.12 -14.20
N LEU A 708 33.46 7.42 -13.16
CA LEU A 708 33.50 5.96 -13.13
C LEU A 708 32.65 5.34 -14.24
N ALA A 709 31.45 5.89 -14.49
CA ALA A 709 30.60 5.46 -15.60
C ALA A 709 31.25 5.75 -16.97
N ASP A 710 31.88 6.91 -17.14
CA ASP A 710 32.64 7.23 -18.36
C ASP A 710 33.79 6.25 -18.58
N ALA A 711 34.50 5.87 -17.51
CA ALA A 711 35.56 4.86 -17.58
C ALA A 711 35.03 3.49 -18.01
N GLN A 712 33.85 3.09 -17.51
CA GLN A 712 33.20 1.83 -17.88
C GLN A 712 32.78 1.83 -19.35
N VAL A 713 32.22 2.93 -19.86
CA VAL A 713 31.87 3.09 -21.28
C VAL A 713 33.11 3.00 -22.16
N LEU A 714 34.17 3.73 -21.81
CA LEU A 714 35.44 3.71 -22.56
C LEU A 714 36.08 2.32 -22.58
N TYR A 715 36.02 1.59 -21.47
CA TYR A 715 36.53 0.22 -21.42
C TYR A 715 35.70 -0.71 -22.32
N GLY A 716 34.37 -0.59 -22.30
CA GLY A 716 33.46 -1.34 -23.18
C GLY A 716 33.65 -1.04 -24.68
N GLU A 717 34.12 0.16 -25.02
CA GLU A 717 34.49 0.56 -26.39
C GLU A 717 35.87 0.05 -26.84
N GLY A 718 36.57 -0.72 -25.99
CA GLY A 718 37.95 -1.18 -26.26
C GLY A 718 39.01 -0.07 -26.12
N ARG A 719 38.65 1.08 -25.52
CA ARG A 719 39.54 2.22 -25.27
C ARG A 719 40.15 2.12 -23.88
N SER A 720 40.76 0.98 -23.59
CA SER A 720 41.23 0.60 -22.25
C SER A 720 42.21 1.60 -21.64
N ASP A 721 43.09 2.23 -22.43
CA ASP A 721 44.03 3.25 -21.94
C ASP A 721 43.32 4.50 -21.40
N ALA A 722 42.24 4.93 -22.06
CA ALA A 722 41.48 6.10 -21.64
C ALA A 722 40.63 5.81 -20.39
N ALA A 723 40.08 4.59 -20.29
CA ALA A 723 39.40 4.12 -19.10
C ALA A 723 40.37 4.04 -17.90
N LEU A 724 41.58 3.51 -18.13
CA LEU A 724 42.58 3.35 -17.09
C LEU A 724 43.00 4.70 -16.49
N LEU A 725 43.19 5.73 -17.33
CA LEU A 725 43.52 7.09 -16.86
C LEU A 725 42.45 7.66 -15.93
N ILE A 726 41.18 7.40 -16.20
CA ILE A 726 40.09 7.86 -15.34
C ILE A 726 40.06 7.06 -14.02
N LEU A 727 40.27 5.74 -14.09
CA LEU A 727 40.34 4.89 -12.89
C LEU A 727 41.55 5.21 -12.01
N GLU A 728 42.70 5.54 -12.61
CA GLU A 728 43.90 5.97 -11.90
C GLU A 728 43.71 7.32 -11.20
N ASP A 729 43.02 8.26 -11.84
CA ASP A 729 42.67 9.53 -11.20
C ASP A 729 41.64 9.36 -10.06
N LEU A 730 40.72 8.39 -10.19
CA LEU A 730 39.74 8.10 -9.14
C LEU A 730 40.31 7.31 -7.96
N PHE A 731 41.31 6.46 -8.17
CA PHE A 731 41.73 5.45 -7.18
C PHE A 731 43.25 5.30 -6.97
N GLY A 732 44.10 6.03 -7.70
CA GLY A 732 45.55 5.83 -7.74
C GLY A 732 46.30 6.10 -6.43
N ASP A 733 45.69 6.85 -5.52
CA ASP A 733 46.22 7.17 -4.19
C ASP A 733 45.85 6.15 -3.11
N ASP A 734 44.96 5.18 -3.39
CA ASP A 734 44.58 4.13 -2.44
C ASP A 734 45.55 2.93 -2.53
N PRO A 735 46.38 2.66 -1.49
CA PRO A 735 47.37 1.60 -1.50
C PRO A 735 46.78 0.19 -1.69
N ALA A 736 45.54 -0.04 -1.25
CA ALA A 736 44.86 -1.33 -1.41
C ALA A 736 44.39 -1.55 -2.86
N ARG A 737 44.22 -0.49 -3.63
CA ARG A 737 43.64 -0.52 -4.99
C ARG A 737 44.67 -0.41 -6.10
N ARG A 738 45.89 0.02 -5.76
CA ARG A 738 47.02 0.09 -6.68
C ARG A 738 47.32 -1.27 -7.32
N GLN A 739 47.17 -2.37 -6.58
CA GLN A 739 47.38 -3.73 -7.08
C GLN A 739 46.32 -4.17 -8.12
N TRP A 740 45.07 -3.73 -7.97
CA TRP A 740 43.99 -3.97 -8.93
C TRP A 740 44.14 -3.11 -10.19
N LEU A 741 44.53 -1.84 -10.05
CA LEU A 741 44.87 -0.96 -11.19
C LEU A 741 46.08 -1.49 -11.97
N ASP A 742 47.12 -1.95 -11.29
CA ASP A 742 48.31 -2.54 -11.93
C ASP A 742 47.97 -3.84 -12.68
N HIS A 743 47.02 -4.62 -12.15
CA HIS A 743 46.50 -5.79 -12.85
C HIS A 743 45.75 -5.39 -14.12
N LEU A 744 44.76 -4.49 -14.04
CA LEU A 744 44.04 -3.97 -15.21
C LEU A 744 44.97 -3.36 -16.27
N ARG A 745 46.02 -2.66 -15.82
CA ARG A 745 47.06 -2.11 -16.70
C ARG A 745 47.76 -3.23 -17.47
N SER A 746 48.16 -4.30 -16.80
CA SER A 746 48.84 -5.44 -17.41
C SER A 746 47.96 -6.17 -18.45
N THR A 747 46.65 -6.21 -18.23
CA THR A 747 45.67 -6.78 -19.15
C THR A 747 45.42 -5.88 -20.35
N ALA A 748 45.37 -4.55 -20.14
CA ALA A 748 45.15 -3.55 -21.19
C ALA A 748 46.35 -3.38 -22.13
N THR A 749 47.59 -3.47 -21.63
CA THR A 749 48.82 -3.28 -22.43
C THR A 749 49.33 -4.54 -23.11
N GLY A 750 48.66 -5.68 -22.95
CA GLY A 750 49.03 -6.95 -23.59
C GLY A 750 50.35 -7.56 -23.12
N THR A 751 50.94 -7.08 -22.02
CA THR A 751 52.19 -7.61 -21.46
C THR A 751 51.91 -8.73 -20.46
N VAL A 752 51.38 -9.86 -20.95
CA VAL A 752 51.38 -11.12 -20.18
C VAL A 752 52.72 -11.81 -20.41
N GLY A 753 53.66 -11.58 -19.50
CA GLY A 753 54.96 -12.24 -19.48
C GLY A 753 55.52 -12.29 -18.06
N GLY A 754 54.92 -13.11 -17.19
CA GLY A 754 55.45 -13.34 -15.85
C GLY A 754 54.48 -14.01 -14.89
N ASP A 755 54.61 -15.33 -14.78
CA ASP A 755 54.24 -16.20 -13.66
C ASP A 755 52.76 -16.23 -13.18
N ARG A 756 52.04 -17.28 -13.62
CA ARG A 756 50.65 -17.63 -13.26
C ARG A 756 50.51 -18.20 -11.82
N SER A 757 51.51 -18.06 -10.95
CA SER A 757 51.52 -18.70 -9.63
C SER A 757 51.05 -17.84 -8.45
N SER A 758 50.63 -16.58 -8.67
CA SER A 758 50.25 -15.67 -7.57
C SER A 758 48.74 -15.45 -7.35
N ILE A 759 47.86 -16.11 -8.10
CA ILE A 759 46.39 -15.98 -7.93
C ILE A 759 45.80 -17.06 -6.98
N THR A 760 46.60 -18.00 -6.47
CA THR A 760 46.11 -19.13 -5.64
C THR A 760 46.32 -18.98 -4.13
N SER A 761 46.46 -17.77 -3.59
CA SER A 761 46.49 -17.61 -2.11
C SER A 761 45.59 -16.50 -1.58
N PHE A 762 44.28 -16.73 -1.65
CA PHE A 762 43.37 -16.31 -0.58
C PHE A 762 42.97 -17.56 0.21
N ARG A 763 43.87 -18.02 1.08
CA ARG A 763 43.50 -18.97 2.14
C ARG A 763 42.72 -18.23 3.22
N HIS A 764 41.68 -18.87 3.74
CA HIS A 764 40.97 -18.47 4.95
C HIS A 764 41.95 -18.09 6.09
N PRO A 765 41.59 -17.14 6.97
CA PRO A 765 42.28 -17.02 8.24
C PRO A 765 42.13 -18.35 9.02
N PRO A 766 43.18 -18.83 9.71
CA PRO A 766 43.10 -20.06 10.48
C PRO A 766 42.07 -19.92 11.62
N PRO A 767 41.45 -21.03 12.06
CA PRO A 767 40.49 -20.99 13.16
C PRO A 767 41.16 -20.47 14.44
N PRO A 768 40.43 -19.75 15.32
CA PRO A 768 40.98 -19.24 16.55
C PRO A 768 41.42 -20.41 17.45
N THR A 769 42.72 -20.47 17.74
CA THR A 769 43.29 -21.40 18.71
C THR A 769 42.71 -21.10 20.08
N SER A 770 41.96 -22.04 20.64
CA SER A 770 41.57 -22.04 22.04
C SER A 770 42.81 -22.24 22.91
N SER A 771 43.14 -21.23 23.71
CA SER A 771 44.04 -21.38 24.85
C SER A 771 43.44 -20.58 26.01
N PRO A 772 43.19 -21.22 27.16
CA PRO A 772 42.50 -20.58 28.28
C PRO A 772 43.43 -19.54 28.95
N PRO A 773 42.92 -18.38 29.37
CA PRO A 773 43.72 -17.46 30.15
C PRO A 773 43.99 -18.07 31.53
N SER A 774 45.27 -18.18 31.84
CA SER A 774 45.81 -18.55 33.13
C SER A 774 45.17 -17.74 34.27
N ALA A 775 44.68 -18.45 35.28
CA ALA A 775 44.28 -17.90 36.56
C ALA A 775 45.44 -17.09 37.17
N SER A 776 45.18 -15.81 37.49
CA SER A 776 45.95 -15.08 38.49
C SER A 776 45.01 -14.62 39.59
N SER A 777 45.34 -15.07 40.79
CA SER A 777 44.66 -14.84 42.06
C SER A 777 45.05 -13.50 42.66
N SER A 778 44.07 -12.65 42.95
CA SER A 778 43.99 -11.75 44.12
C SER A 778 42.60 -11.10 44.05
N GLY A 779 41.78 -10.95 45.07
CA GLY A 779 41.91 -11.05 46.51
C GLY A 779 40.88 -10.08 47.09
N ARG A 780 39.79 -10.62 47.66
CA ARG A 780 38.87 -10.04 48.67
C ARG A 780 38.44 -8.55 48.55
N SER A 781 37.13 -8.32 48.50
CA SER A 781 36.41 -7.60 49.56
C SER A 781 34.90 -7.62 49.31
N ALA A 782 34.17 -8.22 50.25
CA ALA A 782 32.72 -8.19 50.35
C ALA A 782 32.23 -6.88 50.97
N ALA A 783 31.11 -6.35 50.49
CA ALA A 783 30.24 -5.49 51.29
C ALA A 783 28.79 -5.65 50.82
N ALA A 784 28.01 -6.32 51.66
CA ALA A 784 26.56 -6.40 51.59
C ALA A 784 25.90 -5.10 52.10
N ARG A 785 24.71 -4.78 51.57
CA ARG A 785 23.56 -4.14 52.23
C ARG A 785 22.45 -3.98 51.17
N GLN A 786 21.42 -4.83 51.19
CA GLN A 786 20.14 -4.61 51.87
C GLN A 786 19.37 -3.39 51.35
N SER A 787 18.30 -3.71 50.60
CA SER A 787 16.95 -3.11 50.49
C SER A 787 16.49 -2.27 51.71
N PRO A 788 15.45 -1.40 51.62
CA PRO A 788 14.25 -1.57 50.78
C PRO A 788 13.63 -0.33 50.11
N LEU A 789 12.76 -0.66 49.14
CA LEU A 789 11.50 -0.02 48.68
C LEU A 789 10.88 1.01 49.66
N PRO A 790 10.08 1.99 49.17
CA PRO A 790 9.07 1.87 48.10
C PRO A 790 9.48 2.37 46.72
#